data_AF-A0A094GAI5-F1
#
_entry.id   AF-A0A094GAI5-F1
#
_cell.length_a   1.000
_cell.length_b   1.000
_cell.length_c   1.000
_cell.angle_alpha   90.00
_cell.angle_beta   90.00
_cell.angle_gamma   90.00
#
_symmetry.space_group_name_H-M   'P 1'
#
loop_
_entity.id
_entity.type
_entity.pdbx_description
1 polymer ?
#
loop_
_entity_poly.entity_id
_entity_poly.type
_entity_poly.pdbx_seq_one_letter_code
_entity_poly.pdbx_strand_id
1 'polypeptide(L)'
;MSGKYLYPGVNLDLRHYPRRDTALYPLGAHANCRGADSKLLPVREVFMMVLMDRLSDKVDWHKKVFDEEIVAKWRKEALEQPEDKLFSQVVESKVGDKVPMPRAARIMSEDAFDYCMKELRQKAAHFQRTGLIPTLDSAGNTIVKSDTVVTPELQNELRAAFDQLRADQASDVDWHPRSDEKVQDLVHPSMYPLIYGKSNFFQEEVVGVSDAIELWAGKGKTLPKARQSGASERDDSYSAGGSAVPPEYWSEEYQWLPANLAFQEDGTVKFTSYINNLHPKKYPSIYRTIEKLIDVAVPAWDQSLSVHDSRRPASSRPDNPPPVGRQHSRFSVPKSGSDDDDTLWEPFNTDVLAQYDVELTEDDWDDLKEAREDAGETSIEKSEDEENDEDADDVRELKWKKIRDPVFPEPDNETEVDYLCRESIRERFKDSGLQVIVKMATIELTPEKPDFPMGGWHVEGQMNERICGTALFYLDSENVTPSHLSFRMQTTYDQDELQNIAGQDQYSWLESVYGTELRYAACLQNYGSAETRQGRLLAFPNVFHHRVSPFKLQDPTKPGHRRFIALWLIDPHQRIISTGNVPPQQQDWWAEAVFGGDANTGDMPPEILELLAEHVPAKKSQKQDGDGGQKAGRKLPTEIMEMVKKNGVAPQGLMTAEEARHHREKLMKVRSRFYENADSGWEDVEYSFCEH
;
A
#
# COMPACT_ATOMS: atom_id res chain seq x y z
N MET A 1 -32.39 -13.11 5.61
CA MET A 1 -32.13 -13.53 4.21
C MET A 1 -30.84 -14.34 4.25
N SER A 2 -30.89 -15.63 3.92
CA SER A 2 -29.69 -16.46 3.76
C SER A 2 -29.35 -16.53 2.28
N GLY A 3 -28.38 -15.72 1.84
CA GLY A 3 -27.84 -15.80 0.49
C GLY A 3 -26.58 -16.65 0.41
N LYS A 4 -26.06 -16.90 -0.81
CA LYS A 4 -24.82 -17.69 -1.01
C LYS A 4 -23.64 -17.12 -0.20
N TYR A 5 -23.56 -15.79 -0.13
CA TYR A 5 -22.54 -15.07 0.62
C TYR A 5 -23.17 -14.19 1.71
N LEU A 6 -22.40 -13.95 2.77
CA LEU A 6 -22.73 -13.03 3.86
C LEU A 6 -21.79 -11.84 3.80
N TYR A 7 -22.34 -10.63 3.77
CA TYR A 7 -21.54 -9.40 3.61
C TYR A 7 -21.41 -8.63 4.94
N PRO A 8 -20.20 -8.14 5.27
CA PRO A 8 -19.99 -7.14 6.32
C PRO A 8 -20.89 -5.91 6.14
N GLY A 9 -21.50 -5.45 7.22
CA GLY A 9 -22.41 -4.30 7.21
C GLY A 9 -23.83 -4.62 6.72
N VAL A 10 -24.13 -5.88 6.34
CA VAL A 10 -25.48 -6.31 5.94
C VAL A 10 -25.93 -7.50 6.79
N ASN A 11 -25.28 -8.64 6.58
CA ASN A 11 -25.58 -9.88 7.27
C ASN A 11 -24.66 -10.07 8.47
N LEU A 12 -23.38 -9.72 8.28
CA LEU A 12 -22.35 -9.70 9.30
C LEU A 12 -22.24 -8.30 9.88
N ASP A 13 -21.62 -8.19 11.05
CA ASP A 13 -21.19 -6.90 11.58
C ASP A 13 -20.28 -6.18 10.57
N LEU A 14 -20.37 -4.85 10.45
CA LEU A 14 -19.46 -4.06 9.61
C LEU A 14 -17.99 -4.33 9.98
N ARG A 15 -17.71 -4.44 11.28
CA ARG A 15 -16.41 -4.72 11.87
C ARG A 15 -16.17 -6.21 12.06
N HIS A 16 -16.93 -7.06 11.37
CA HIS A 16 -16.64 -8.48 11.34
C HIS A 16 -15.19 -8.66 10.88
N TYR A 17 -14.34 -9.15 11.77
CA TYR A 17 -12.97 -9.55 11.49
C TYR A 17 -12.88 -11.07 11.69
N PRO A 18 -12.30 -11.85 10.76
CA PRO A 18 -12.31 -13.30 10.87
C PRO A 18 -11.71 -13.74 12.21
N ARG A 19 -12.18 -14.86 12.76
CA ARG A 19 -11.58 -15.44 13.97
C ARG A 19 -10.12 -15.82 13.72
N ARG A 20 -9.31 -15.94 14.78
CA ARG A 20 -7.87 -16.26 14.68
C ARG A 20 -7.62 -17.51 13.82
N ASP A 21 -8.52 -18.49 13.90
CA ASP A 21 -8.45 -19.75 13.16
C ASP A 21 -8.80 -19.67 11.67
N THR A 22 -9.11 -18.51 11.11
CA THR A 22 -9.49 -18.36 9.69
C THR A 22 -8.33 -17.79 8.87
N ALA A 23 -8.01 -18.46 7.76
CA ALA A 23 -7.00 -17.99 6.81
C ALA A 23 -7.42 -16.64 6.22
N LEU A 24 -6.46 -15.73 6.08
CA LEU A 24 -6.64 -14.43 5.43
C LEU A 24 -5.35 -13.98 4.77
N TYR A 25 -5.46 -13.06 3.82
CA TYR A 25 -4.32 -12.25 3.41
C TYR A 25 -4.24 -11.00 4.30
N PRO A 26 -3.07 -10.72 4.92
CA PRO A 26 -2.91 -9.60 5.85
C PRO A 26 -3.20 -8.22 5.25
N LEU A 27 -3.50 -7.27 6.13
CA LEU A 27 -3.86 -5.88 5.83
C LEU A 27 -3.07 -4.96 6.74
N GLY A 28 -2.29 -4.01 6.21
CA GLY A 28 -1.47 -3.07 7.00
C GLY A 28 -2.24 -1.85 7.51
N ALA A 29 -3.53 -1.94 7.76
CA ALA A 29 -4.28 -0.76 8.19
C ALA A 29 -3.87 -0.31 9.60
N HIS A 30 -3.54 -1.24 10.50
CA HIS A 30 -3.25 -0.99 11.91
C HIS A 30 -2.35 -2.09 12.49
N ALA A 31 -1.63 -1.82 13.58
CA ALA A 31 -0.71 -2.78 14.21
C ALA A 31 -1.34 -4.08 14.67
N ASN A 32 -2.59 -4.02 15.12
CA ASN A 32 -3.34 -5.22 15.54
C ASN A 32 -3.91 -6.02 14.36
N CYS A 33 -3.63 -5.64 13.11
CA CYS A 33 -3.96 -6.48 11.96
C CYS A 33 -3.01 -7.68 11.89
N ARG A 34 -3.59 -8.87 11.86
CA ARG A 34 -2.82 -10.11 12.03
C ARG A 34 -1.92 -10.39 10.83
N GLY A 35 -0.66 -10.67 11.11
CA GLY A 35 0.36 -11.02 10.12
C GLY A 35 0.75 -9.86 9.20
N ALA A 36 0.48 -8.62 9.62
CA ALA A 36 0.83 -7.42 8.86
C ALA A 36 2.19 -6.80 9.27
N ASP A 37 2.80 -7.35 10.31
CA ASP A 37 4.09 -6.96 10.85
C ASP A 37 5.25 -7.74 10.19
N SER A 38 6.46 -7.22 10.40
CA SER A 38 7.71 -7.82 9.94
C SER A 38 8.69 -7.97 11.11
N LYS A 39 9.69 -8.84 10.95
CA LYS A 39 10.85 -8.81 11.85
C LYS A 39 11.66 -7.54 11.59
N LEU A 40 12.26 -6.98 12.65
CA LEU A 40 13.21 -5.89 12.53
C LEU A 40 14.48 -6.40 11.82
N LEU A 41 14.87 -5.76 10.71
CA LEU A 41 16.01 -6.19 9.89
C LEU A 41 17.26 -5.36 10.22
N PRO A 42 18.48 -5.92 10.16
CA PRO A 42 19.69 -5.11 10.23
C PRO A 42 19.74 -4.07 9.10
N VAL A 43 20.31 -2.89 9.34
CA VAL A 43 20.48 -1.83 8.31
C VAL A 43 21.22 -2.38 7.09
N ARG A 44 22.21 -3.25 7.32
CA ARG A 44 22.94 -3.94 6.26
C ARG A 44 22.04 -4.79 5.35
N GLU A 45 21.03 -5.47 5.91
CA GLU A 45 20.06 -6.23 5.10
C GLU A 45 19.24 -5.32 4.20
N VAL A 46 18.76 -4.19 4.73
CA VAL A 46 18.01 -3.20 3.95
C VAL A 46 18.88 -2.62 2.83
N PHE A 47 20.16 -2.35 3.11
CA PHE A 47 21.13 -1.90 2.09
C PHE A 47 21.34 -2.94 0.99
N MET A 48 21.45 -4.22 1.35
CA MET A 48 21.52 -5.33 0.39
C MET A 48 20.27 -5.39 -0.49
N MET A 49 19.08 -5.25 0.10
CA MET A 49 17.81 -5.19 -0.64
C MET A 49 17.78 -4.04 -1.65
N VAL A 50 18.17 -2.83 -1.23
CA VAL A 50 18.23 -1.65 -2.10
C VAL A 50 19.27 -1.78 -3.20
N LEU A 51 20.44 -2.36 -2.91
CA LEU A 51 21.47 -2.65 -3.92
C LEU A 51 20.92 -3.60 -4.99
N MET A 52 20.29 -4.70 -4.57
CA MET A 52 19.70 -5.67 -5.49
C MET A 52 18.56 -5.06 -6.33
N ASP A 53 17.74 -4.18 -5.75
CA ASP A 53 16.73 -3.43 -6.50
C ASP A 53 17.36 -2.58 -7.62
N ARG A 54 18.38 -1.79 -7.28
CA ARG A 54 19.09 -0.90 -8.23
C ARG A 54 19.80 -1.68 -9.33
N LEU A 55 20.44 -2.79 -8.99
CA LEU A 55 21.15 -3.62 -9.97
C LEU A 55 20.19 -4.34 -10.91
N SER A 56 19.06 -4.82 -10.39
CA SER A 56 18.00 -5.43 -11.21
C SER A 56 17.24 -4.44 -12.11
N ASP A 57 17.47 -3.14 -11.94
CA ASP A 57 16.96 -2.09 -12.81
C ASP A 57 17.87 -1.76 -14.00
N LYS A 58 19.12 -2.29 -14.02
CA LYS A 58 20.04 -2.13 -15.14
C LYS A 58 19.57 -2.97 -16.34
N VAL A 59 19.68 -2.42 -17.55
CA VAL A 59 19.36 -3.16 -18.80
C VAL A 59 20.19 -4.45 -18.86
N ASP A 60 19.55 -5.57 -19.20
CA ASP A 60 20.16 -6.91 -19.27
C ASP A 60 20.84 -7.38 -17.96
N TRP A 61 20.44 -6.87 -16.79
CA TRP A 61 21.03 -7.27 -15.50
C TRP A 61 21.12 -8.79 -15.31
N HIS A 62 20.07 -9.52 -15.72
CA HIS A 62 19.93 -10.98 -15.60
C HIS A 62 20.98 -11.76 -16.41
N LYS A 63 21.65 -11.12 -17.37
CA LYS A 63 22.81 -11.66 -18.09
C LYS A 63 24.11 -11.15 -17.47
N LYS A 64 24.15 -9.84 -17.18
CA LYS A 64 25.33 -9.14 -16.65
C LYS A 64 25.78 -9.63 -15.27
N VAL A 65 24.88 -10.18 -14.46
CA VAL A 65 25.21 -10.76 -13.14
C VAL A 65 26.11 -12.00 -13.23
N PHE A 66 26.27 -12.59 -14.43
CA PHE A 66 27.18 -13.70 -14.71
C PHE A 66 28.47 -13.28 -15.42
N ASP A 67 28.63 -11.99 -15.73
CA ASP A 67 29.84 -11.43 -16.32
C ASP A 67 30.73 -10.87 -15.20
N GLU A 68 31.81 -11.58 -14.89
CA GLU A 68 32.69 -11.24 -13.78
C GLU A 68 33.40 -9.87 -13.96
N GLU A 69 33.62 -9.40 -15.20
CA GLU A 69 34.17 -8.05 -15.41
C GLU A 69 33.16 -6.96 -15.04
N ILE A 70 31.88 -7.21 -15.33
CA ILE A 70 30.79 -6.31 -14.95
C ILE A 70 30.55 -6.37 -13.44
N VAL A 71 30.53 -7.57 -12.85
CA VAL A 71 30.38 -7.77 -11.40
C VAL A 71 31.52 -7.07 -10.65
N ALA A 72 32.76 -7.14 -11.13
CA ALA A 72 33.90 -6.42 -10.52
C ALA A 72 33.69 -4.90 -10.53
N LYS A 73 33.10 -4.33 -11.59
CA LYS A 73 32.74 -2.91 -11.64
C LYS A 73 31.61 -2.58 -10.66
N TRP A 74 30.57 -3.41 -10.60
CA TRP A 74 29.48 -3.23 -9.63
C TRP A 74 29.97 -3.34 -8.19
N ARG A 75 30.94 -4.22 -7.91
CA ARG A 75 31.59 -4.32 -6.60
C ARG A 75 32.25 -3.01 -6.23
N LYS A 76 33.09 -2.48 -7.13
CA LYS A 76 33.77 -1.21 -6.90
C LYS A 76 32.76 -0.07 -6.65
N GLU A 77 31.72 0.04 -7.49
CA GLU A 77 30.65 1.02 -7.32
C GLU A 77 29.93 0.87 -5.97
N ALA A 78 29.60 -0.34 -5.55
CA ALA A 78 28.87 -0.61 -4.31
C ALA A 78 29.70 -0.35 -3.05
N LEU A 79 31.00 -0.65 -3.08
CA LEU A 79 31.91 -0.44 -1.95
C LEU A 79 32.37 1.02 -1.80
N GLU A 80 32.37 1.80 -2.89
CA GLU A 80 32.80 3.22 -2.88
C GLU A 80 31.63 4.21 -2.80
N GLN A 81 30.37 3.79 -2.97
CA GLN A 81 29.23 4.71 -2.96
C GLN A 81 29.04 5.39 -1.60
N PRO A 82 28.61 6.68 -1.57
CA PRO A 82 28.15 7.31 -0.34
C PRO A 82 26.95 6.56 0.25
N GLU A 83 26.98 6.36 1.56
CA GLU A 83 25.95 5.59 2.29
C GLU A 83 25.02 6.50 3.11
N ASP A 84 25.47 7.72 3.42
CA ASP A 84 24.84 8.73 4.28
C ASP A 84 23.38 9.01 3.95
N LYS A 85 23.06 9.22 2.66
CA LYS A 85 21.67 9.46 2.24
C LYS A 85 20.77 8.25 2.42
N LEU A 86 21.29 7.05 2.15
CA LEU A 86 20.52 5.82 2.30
C LEU A 86 20.36 5.47 3.78
N PHE A 87 21.42 5.61 4.57
CA PHE A 87 21.38 5.42 6.01
C PHE A 87 20.32 6.32 6.63
N SER A 88 20.36 7.62 6.34
CA SER A 88 19.38 8.61 6.82
C SER A 88 17.94 8.28 6.42
N GLN A 89 17.72 7.58 5.29
CA GLN A 89 16.38 7.14 4.88
C GLN A 89 15.93 5.87 5.60
N VAL A 90 16.86 4.95 5.87
CA VAL A 90 16.55 3.70 6.58
C VAL A 90 16.24 3.99 8.05
N VAL A 91 17.06 4.83 8.69
CA VAL A 91 16.92 5.21 10.12
C VAL A 91 15.97 6.40 10.34
N GLU A 92 15.23 6.84 9.30
CA GLU A 92 14.29 7.96 9.41
C GLU A 92 13.20 7.62 10.43
N SER A 93 13.26 8.25 11.61
CA SER A 93 12.22 8.23 12.65
C SER A 93 11.67 9.63 12.93
N LYS A 94 10.39 9.71 13.30
CA LYS A 94 9.77 10.94 13.82
C LYS A 94 9.84 11.05 15.35
N VAL A 95 10.15 9.95 16.04
CA VAL A 95 10.15 9.81 17.51
C VAL A 95 11.47 9.15 17.93
N GLY A 96 12.02 9.56 19.08
CA GLY A 96 13.36 9.16 19.52
C GLY A 96 14.45 10.08 18.99
N ASP A 97 15.67 9.88 19.50
CA ASP A 97 16.85 10.51 18.95
C ASP A 97 17.22 9.87 17.59
N LYS A 98 18.28 10.39 16.96
CA LYS A 98 18.75 9.84 15.69
C LYS A 98 19.93 8.93 15.95
N VAL A 99 19.79 7.67 15.56
CA VAL A 99 20.93 6.74 15.51
C VAL A 99 22.02 7.36 14.62
N PRO A 100 23.22 7.65 15.18
CA PRO A 100 24.28 8.28 14.43
C PRO A 100 24.81 7.34 13.36
N MET A 101 25.24 7.92 12.23
CA MET A 101 25.94 7.14 11.22
C MET A 101 27.32 6.76 11.75
N PRO A 102 27.76 5.49 11.58
CA PRO A 102 29.11 5.08 11.91
C PRO A 102 30.16 5.93 11.17
N ARG A 103 31.30 6.18 11.83
CA ARG A 103 32.32 7.11 11.35
C ARG A 103 33.12 6.54 10.18
N ALA A 104 33.50 5.28 10.27
CA ALA A 104 34.36 4.56 9.33
C ALA A 104 33.76 3.20 8.93
N ALA A 105 32.95 2.57 9.80
CA ALA A 105 32.34 1.28 9.49
C ALA A 105 31.40 1.39 8.28
N ARG A 106 31.68 0.58 7.24
CA ARG A 106 30.85 0.51 6.02
C ARG A 106 29.68 -0.43 6.23
N ILE A 107 28.50 0.02 5.83
CA ILE A 107 27.30 -0.81 5.87
C ILE A 107 27.40 -1.89 4.79
N MET A 108 27.78 -1.54 3.56
CA MET A 108 28.03 -2.52 2.50
C MET A 108 29.45 -3.09 2.58
N SER A 109 29.56 -4.36 2.99
CA SER A 109 30.80 -5.14 3.02
C SER A 109 31.03 -5.96 1.74
N GLU A 110 32.22 -6.54 1.59
CA GLU A 110 32.51 -7.48 0.50
C GLU A 110 31.63 -8.75 0.56
N ASP A 111 31.42 -9.29 1.77
CA ASP A 111 30.60 -10.50 1.97
C ASP A 111 29.12 -10.20 1.71
N ALA A 112 28.62 -9.04 2.12
CA ALA A 112 27.27 -8.56 1.78
C ALA A 112 27.08 -8.42 0.27
N PHE A 113 28.07 -7.86 -0.44
CA PHE A 113 28.04 -7.77 -1.90
C PHE A 113 28.02 -9.16 -2.55
N ASP A 114 28.85 -10.09 -2.08
CA ASP A 114 28.92 -11.46 -2.59
C ASP A 114 27.62 -12.21 -2.40
N TYR A 115 26.99 -12.03 -1.24
CA TYR A 115 25.66 -12.54 -0.97
C TYR A 115 24.64 -11.97 -1.97
N CYS A 116 24.63 -10.65 -2.19
CA CYS A 116 23.75 -10.00 -3.17
C CYS A 116 23.93 -10.60 -4.58
N MET A 117 25.17 -10.86 -5.00
CA MET A 117 25.42 -11.44 -6.32
C MET A 117 24.90 -12.88 -6.44
N LYS A 118 25.08 -13.70 -5.39
CA LYS A 118 24.54 -15.07 -5.34
C LYS A 118 23.01 -15.05 -5.46
N GLU A 119 22.33 -14.19 -4.69
CA GLU A 119 20.87 -14.06 -4.73
C GLU A 119 20.38 -13.51 -6.08
N LEU A 120 21.04 -12.49 -6.64
CA LEU A 120 20.67 -11.96 -7.95
C LEU A 120 20.82 -13.00 -9.07
N ARG A 121 21.79 -13.91 -9.00
CA ARG A 121 21.92 -15.03 -9.97
C ARG A 121 20.73 -15.99 -9.90
N GLN A 122 20.20 -16.26 -8.70
CA GLN A 122 18.98 -17.04 -8.54
C GLN A 122 17.75 -16.28 -9.05
N LYS A 123 17.63 -15.00 -8.71
CA LYS A 123 16.56 -14.12 -9.22
C LYS A 123 16.59 -14.00 -10.74
N ALA A 124 17.77 -14.01 -11.36
CA ALA A 124 17.92 -13.99 -12.81
C ALA A 124 17.30 -15.24 -13.46
N ALA A 125 17.50 -16.42 -12.85
CA ALA A 125 16.86 -17.66 -13.31
C ALA A 125 15.33 -17.61 -13.12
N HIS A 126 14.85 -17.10 -11.98
CA HIS A 126 13.41 -16.88 -11.78
C HIS A 126 12.83 -15.92 -12.83
N PHE A 127 13.47 -14.76 -13.03
CA PHE A 127 13.08 -13.76 -14.02
C PHE A 127 13.04 -14.31 -15.45
N GLN A 128 14.00 -15.14 -15.85
CA GLN A 128 13.99 -15.78 -17.17
C GLN A 128 12.77 -16.69 -17.38
N ARG A 129 12.26 -17.31 -16.31
CA ARG A 129 11.08 -18.19 -16.39
C ARG A 129 9.76 -17.42 -16.35
N THR A 130 9.68 -16.36 -15.54
CA THR A 130 8.41 -15.71 -15.18
C THR A 130 8.27 -14.29 -15.69
N GLY A 131 9.37 -13.62 -16.05
CA GLY A 131 9.43 -12.19 -16.30
C GLY A 131 9.31 -11.33 -15.02
N LEU A 132 9.23 -11.93 -13.83
CA LEU A 132 9.03 -11.24 -12.56
C LEU A 132 10.34 -11.12 -11.77
N ILE A 133 10.45 -10.06 -10.97
CA ILE A 133 11.60 -9.80 -10.10
C ILE A 133 11.10 -9.52 -8.68
N PRO A 134 11.25 -10.47 -7.74
CA PRO A 134 11.12 -10.20 -6.31
C PRO A 134 12.21 -9.21 -5.87
N THR A 135 11.79 -8.02 -5.45
CA THR A 135 12.63 -6.90 -5.04
C THR A 135 12.20 -6.39 -3.67
N LEU A 136 13.12 -5.71 -2.97
CA LEU A 136 12.93 -5.34 -1.57
C LEU A 136 12.40 -6.53 -0.75
N ASP A 137 13.02 -7.69 -1.00
CA ASP A 137 12.56 -9.01 -0.58
C ASP A 137 13.09 -9.31 0.84
N SER A 138 12.20 -9.29 1.83
CA SER A 138 12.48 -9.61 3.23
C SER A 138 11.80 -10.92 3.65
N ALA A 139 11.97 -11.32 4.91
CA ALA A 139 11.32 -12.50 5.45
C ALA A 139 9.78 -12.38 5.40
N GLY A 140 9.14 -13.19 4.55
CA GLY A 140 7.68 -13.30 4.44
C GLY A 140 7.00 -12.18 3.65
N ASN A 141 7.74 -11.14 3.24
CA ASN A 141 7.22 -9.95 2.57
C ASN A 141 8.09 -9.58 1.36
N THR A 142 7.45 -9.36 0.21
CA THR A 142 8.18 -9.05 -1.02
C THR A 142 7.39 -8.12 -1.92
N ILE A 143 8.10 -7.29 -2.66
CA ILE A 143 7.54 -6.45 -3.73
C ILE A 143 7.96 -7.09 -5.05
N VAL A 144 7.07 -7.16 -6.02
CA VAL A 144 7.35 -7.78 -7.31
C VAL A 144 7.31 -6.71 -8.39
N LYS A 145 8.40 -6.57 -9.14
CA LYS A 145 8.46 -5.69 -10.32
C LYS A 145 8.65 -6.47 -11.61
N SER A 146 8.15 -5.94 -12.71
CA SER A 146 8.44 -6.44 -14.05
C SER A 146 8.30 -5.36 -15.10
N ASP A 147 9.25 -5.33 -16.03
CA ASP A 147 9.24 -4.45 -17.20
C ASP A 147 8.90 -5.22 -18.50
N THR A 148 8.49 -6.49 -18.39
CA THR A 148 8.37 -7.39 -19.56
C THR A 148 7.06 -8.16 -19.65
N VAL A 149 6.34 -8.37 -18.53
CA VAL A 149 5.12 -9.17 -18.51
C VAL A 149 3.93 -8.50 -19.20
N VAL A 150 3.90 -7.17 -19.24
CA VAL A 150 2.95 -6.43 -20.07
C VAL A 150 3.56 -6.24 -21.46
N THR A 151 3.00 -6.93 -22.45
CA THR A 151 3.53 -6.88 -23.82
C THR A 151 3.30 -5.50 -24.46
N PRO A 152 4.12 -5.11 -25.47
CA PRO A 152 3.89 -3.87 -26.21
C PRO A 152 2.49 -3.77 -26.82
N GLU A 153 1.91 -4.89 -27.26
CA GLU A 153 0.55 -4.95 -27.81
C GLU A 153 -0.48 -4.60 -26.74
N LEU A 154 -0.40 -5.21 -25.56
CA LEU A 154 -1.28 -4.91 -24.43
C LEU A 154 -1.12 -3.46 -23.97
N GLN A 155 0.12 -2.96 -23.90
CA GLN A 155 0.41 -1.56 -23.57
C GLN A 155 -0.23 -0.59 -24.57
N ASN A 156 -0.19 -0.90 -25.87
CA ASN A 156 -0.84 -0.08 -26.90
C ASN A 156 -2.37 -0.13 -26.82
N GLU A 157 -2.96 -1.30 -26.53
CA GLU A 157 -4.40 -1.41 -26.27
C GLU A 157 -4.82 -0.57 -25.07
N LEU A 158 -4.04 -0.58 -23.98
CA LEU A 158 -4.28 0.23 -22.79
C LEU A 158 -4.15 1.74 -23.09
N ARG A 159 -3.17 2.15 -23.91
CA ARG A 159 -3.06 3.54 -24.34
C ARG A 159 -4.27 4.00 -25.15
N ALA A 160 -4.73 3.18 -26.09
CA ALA A 160 -5.96 3.46 -26.83
C ALA A 160 -7.18 3.57 -25.91
N ALA A 161 -7.27 2.75 -24.86
CA ALA A 161 -8.32 2.87 -23.84
C ALA A 161 -8.27 4.21 -23.10
N PHE A 162 -7.08 4.67 -22.70
CA PHE A 162 -6.89 5.99 -22.09
C PHE A 162 -7.29 7.12 -23.04
N ASP A 163 -6.85 7.07 -24.30
CA ASP A 163 -7.14 8.12 -25.28
C ASP A 163 -8.64 8.19 -25.58
N GLN A 164 -9.32 7.03 -25.67
CA GLN A 164 -10.78 6.97 -25.82
C GLN A 164 -11.51 7.58 -24.61
N LEU A 165 -11.14 7.18 -23.39
CA LEU A 165 -11.76 7.71 -22.17
C LEU A 165 -11.56 9.22 -22.04
N ARG A 166 -10.34 9.71 -22.32
CA ARG A 166 -10.05 11.15 -22.30
C ARG A 166 -10.86 11.92 -23.33
N ALA A 167 -10.95 11.42 -24.56
CA ALA A 167 -11.74 12.05 -25.61
C ALA A 167 -13.22 12.12 -25.24
N ASP A 168 -13.77 11.03 -24.71
CA ASP A 168 -15.18 10.96 -24.32
C ASP A 168 -15.53 11.79 -23.08
N GLN A 169 -14.55 12.09 -22.23
CA GLN A 169 -14.70 12.93 -21.02
C GLN A 169 -14.25 14.38 -21.24
N ALA A 170 -13.82 14.77 -22.45
CA ALA A 170 -13.23 16.08 -22.70
C ALA A 170 -14.16 17.27 -22.41
N SER A 171 -15.48 17.08 -22.51
CA SER A 171 -16.47 18.11 -22.20
C SER A 171 -16.75 18.29 -20.71
N ASP A 172 -16.39 17.31 -19.88
CA ASP A 172 -16.64 17.29 -18.43
C ASP A 172 -15.53 16.51 -17.73
N VAL A 173 -14.34 17.12 -17.68
CA VAL A 173 -13.13 16.48 -17.16
C VAL A 173 -13.27 16.25 -15.66
N ASP A 174 -13.10 15.00 -15.24
CA ASP A 174 -13.17 14.62 -13.84
C ASP A 174 -11.83 14.82 -13.11
N TRP A 175 -11.62 16.02 -12.58
CA TRP A 175 -10.44 16.33 -11.77
C TRP A 175 -10.56 15.77 -10.36
N HIS A 176 -9.51 15.09 -9.91
CA HIS A 176 -9.42 14.56 -8.56
C HIS A 176 -9.50 15.70 -7.54
N PRO A 177 -10.33 15.59 -6.48
CA PRO A 177 -10.48 16.66 -5.48
C PRO A 177 -9.15 17.08 -4.86
N ARG A 178 -8.91 18.38 -4.74
CA ARG A 178 -7.68 18.99 -4.18
C ARG A 178 -6.38 18.67 -4.93
N SER A 179 -6.46 18.18 -6.17
CA SER A 179 -5.28 17.97 -7.02
C SER A 179 -4.79 19.23 -7.75
N ASP A 180 -5.50 20.36 -7.62
CA ASP A 180 -5.26 21.56 -8.42
C ASP A 180 -5.25 21.26 -9.94
N GLU A 181 -6.22 20.46 -10.38
CA GLU A 181 -6.39 20.05 -11.79
C GLU A 181 -5.14 19.37 -12.38
N LYS A 182 -4.40 18.63 -11.54
CA LYS A 182 -3.23 17.85 -11.98
C LYS A 182 -3.55 16.38 -12.16
N VAL A 183 -4.57 15.85 -11.49
CA VAL A 183 -4.91 14.42 -11.55
C VAL A 183 -6.29 14.26 -12.15
N GLN A 184 -6.39 13.70 -13.36
CA GLN A 184 -7.64 13.37 -14.01
C GLN A 184 -7.99 11.90 -13.73
N ASP A 185 -9.16 11.69 -13.14
CA ASP A 185 -9.72 10.40 -12.78
C ASP A 185 -10.54 9.84 -13.98
N LEU A 186 -9.94 8.96 -14.79
CA LEU A 186 -10.65 8.36 -15.95
C LEU A 186 -11.62 7.27 -15.51
N VAL A 187 -11.16 6.42 -14.57
CA VAL A 187 -11.95 5.45 -13.83
C VAL A 187 -11.50 5.55 -12.38
N HIS A 188 -12.40 5.88 -11.46
CA HIS A 188 -12.04 6.02 -10.06
C HIS A 188 -13.14 5.45 -9.15
N PRO A 189 -12.78 4.57 -8.20
CA PRO A 189 -13.78 3.89 -7.36
C PRO A 189 -14.52 4.81 -6.38
N SER A 190 -14.01 6.01 -6.12
CA SER A 190 -14.69 7.01 -5.28
C SER A 190 -15.82 7.76 -5.98
N MET A 191 -15.96 7.62 -7.30
CA MET A 191 -17.18 8.03 -7.98
C MET A 191 -18.20 6.90 -7.87
N TYR A 192 -19.43 7.23 -7.49
CA TYR A 192 -20.51 6.26 -7.26
C TYR A 192 -20.14 5.10 -6.29
N PRO A 193 -19.58 5.38 -5.09
CA PRO A 193 -19.31 4.34 -4.09
C PRO A 193 -20.62 3.74 -3.57
N LEU A 194 -20.55 2.63 -2.83
CA LEU A 194 -21.67 2.23 -1.98
C LEU A 194 -21.90 3.30 -0.91
N ILE A 195 -23.16 3.67 -0.69
CA ILE A 195 -23.59 4.58 0.37
C ILE A 195 -24.63 3.85 1.22
N TYR A 196 -24.26 3.49 2.45
CA TYR A 196 -25.19 2.85 3.38
C TYR A 196 -26.38 3.78 3.66
N GLY A 197 -27.61 3.26 3.57
CA GLY A 197 -28.83 4.07 3.70
C GLY A 197 -29.31 4.73 2.40
N LYS A 198 -28.58 4.65 1.29
CA LYS A 198 -28.97 5.27 -0.01
C LYS A 198 -28.87 4.31 -1.20
N SER A 199 -27.75 3.59 -1.35
CA SER A 199 -27.54 2.73 -2.52
C SER A 199 -28.52 1.56 -2.54
N ASN A 200 -28.97 1.16 -3.73
CA ASN A 200 -29.76 -0.05 -3.88
C ASN A 200 -28.89 -1.30 -3.84
N PHE A 201 -29.45 -2.39 -3.35
CA PHE A 201 -28.72 -3.63 -3.09
C PHE A 201 -29.57 -4.87 -3.35
N PHE A 202 -28.88 -5.93 -3.79
CA PHE A 202 -29.36 -7.30 -3.86
C PHE A 202 -28.44 -8.23 -3.04
N GLN A 203 -29.05 -9.13 -2.25
CA GLN A 203 -28.30 -10.13 -1.48
C GLN A 203 -27.53 -11.09 -2.39
N GLU A 204 -28.12 -11.49 -3.51
CA GLU A 204 -27.43 -12.30 -4.51
C GLU A 204 -26.69 -11.41 -5.51
N GLU A 205 -25.57 -11.92 -6.04
CA GLU A 205 -24.78 -11.25 -7.08
C GLU A 205 -25.49 -11.40 -8.45
N VAL A 206 -26.53 -10.60 -8.68
CA VAL A 206 -27.39 -10.70 -9.89
C VAL A 206 -27.03 -9.69 -10.98
N VAL A 207 -26.27 -8.65 -10.65
CA VAL A 207 -25.93 -7.59 -11.60
C VAL A 207 -24.70 -8.02 -12.41
N GLY A 208 -24.91 -8.32 -13.70
CA GLY A 208 -23.84 -8.73 -14.60
C GLY A 208 -23.04 -7.58 -15.19
N VAL A 209 -22.34 -7.84 -16.29
CA VAL A 209 -21.62 -6.81 -17.08
C VAL A 209 -22.52 -6.24 -18.16
N SER A 210 -22.95 -7.09 -19.11
CA SER A 210 -23.67 -6.66 -20.31
C SER A 210 -25.12 -6.25 -20.07
N ASP A 211 -25.70 -6.68 -18.95
CA ASP A 211 -27.09 -6.44 -18.55
C ASP A 211 -27.21 -5.47 -17.37
N ALA A 212 -26.08 -4.96 -16.84
CA ALA A 212 -26.02 -4.12 -15.64
C ALA A 212 -26.99 -2.93 -15.71
N ILE A 213 -27.07 -2.29 -16.87
CA ILE A 213 -27.86 -1.07 -17.04
C ILE A 213 -29.32 -1.42 -17.34
N GLU A 214 -29.61 -2.14 -18.44
CA GLU A 214 -31.01 -2.31 -18.86
C GLU A 214 -31.83 -3.18 -17.91
N LEU A 215 -31.21 -4.20 -17.32
CA LEU A 215 -31.92 -5.11 -16.43
C LEU A 215 -31.91 -4.66 -14.98
N TRP A 216 -30.94 -3.88 -14.53
CA TRP A 216 -30.74 -3.66 -13.09
C TRP A 216 -30.70 -2.20 -12.63
N ALA A 217 -30.37 -1.23 -13.50
CA ALA A 217 -30.30 0.18 -13.08
C ALA A 217 -31.65 0.65 -12.48
N GLY A 218 -31.57 1.33 -11.34
CA GLY A 218 -32.74 1.80 -10.60
C GLY A 218 -33.57 0.71 -9.89
N LYS A 219 -33.15 -0.57 -9.94
CA LYS A 219 -33.82 -1.67 -9.21
C LYS A 219 -33.10 -1.98 -7.90
N GLY A 220 -33.66 -2.91 -7.13
CA GLY A 220 -33.14 -3.36 -5.84
C GLY A 220 -33.86 -2.70 -4.67
N LYS A 221 -33.42 -3.02 -3.45
CA LYS A 221 -33.91 -2.36 -2.24
C LYS A 221 -32.82 -1.46 -1.72
N THR A 222 -33.19 -0.26 -1.27
CA THR A 222 -32.26 0.63 -0.57
C THR A 222 -31.65 -0.10 0.61
N LEU A 223 -30.32 -0.17 0.63
CA LEU A 223 -29.57 -0.79 1.70
C LEU A 223 -29.78 0.02 2.98
N PRO A 224 -30.07 -0.61 4.14
CA PRO A 224 -30.13 0.12 5.40
C PRO A 224 -28.76 0.69 5.78
N LYS A 225 -28.70 1.46 6.87
CA LYS A 225 -27.43 1.80 7.51
C LYS A 225 -26.63 0.52 7.82
N ALA A 226 -25.31 0.63 7.78
CA ALA A 226 -24.42 -0.49 8.03
C ALA A 226 -24.79 -1.19 9.34
N ARG A 227 -24.92 -2.52 9.30
CA ARG A 227 -25.22 -3.33 10.48
C ARG A 227 -24.06 -3.24 11.46
N GLN A 228 -24.39 -2.77 12.66
CA GLN A 228 -23.52 -2.76 13.83
C GLN A 228 -24.23 -3.57 14.92
N SER A 229 -23.67 -4.71 15.28
CA SER A 229 -24.05 -5.42 16.48
C SER A 229 -23.52 -4.61 17.66
N GLY A 230 -24.42 -4.11 18.52
CA GLY A 230 -24.04 -3.42 19.76
C GLY A 230 -23.44 -4.35 20.81
N ALA A 231 -22.67 -5.35 20.40
CA ALA A 231 -22.18 -6.42 21.25
C ALA A 231 -20.70 -6.21 21.60
N SER A 232 -20.48 -5.59 22.77
CA SER A 232 -19.34 -5.73 23.71
C SER A 232 -17.96 -5.41 23.13
N GLU A 233 -17.30 -4.28 23.42
CA GLU A 233 -16.79 -3.89 24.75
C GLU A 233 -16.39 -5.09 25.63
N ARG A 234 -15.85 -6.15 25.03
CA ARG A 234 -15.30 -7.30 25.75
C ARG A 234 -13.79 -7.14 25.68
N ASP A 235 -13.15 -6.62 26.73
CA ASP A 235 -11.70 -6.72 27.06
C ASP A 235 -10.67 -6.71 25.90
N ASP A 236 -11.02 -6.19 24.73
CA ASP A 236 -10.17 -6.24 23.55
C ASP A 236 -9.32 -4.97 23.57
N SER A 237 -8.03 -5.13 23.88
CA SER A 237 -7.11 -4.01 23.85
C SER A 237 -6.93 -3.49 22.42
N TYR A 238 -6.94 -2.18 22.27
CA TYR A 238 -6.50 -1.48 21.06
C TYR A 238 -5.00 -1.14 21.10
N SER A 239 -4.33 -1.35 22.24
CA SER A 239 -2.88 -1.20 22.35
C SER A 239 -2.16 -2.17 21.42
N ALA A 240 -0.87 -1.93 21.20
CA ALA A 240 0.03 -2.91 20.59
C ALA A 240 -0.11 -4.28 21.26
N GLY A 241 -0.10 -5.34 20.45
CA GLY A 241 -0.35 -6.73 20.90
C GLY A 241 -1.82 -7.07 21.18
N GLY A 242 -2.73 -6.10 20.98
CA GLY A 242 -4.16 -6.24 21.17
C GLY A 242 -4.86 -7.12 20.12
N SER A 243 -6.09 -7.50 20.41
CA SER A 243 -6.94 -8.32 19.51
C SER A 243 -7.84 -7.50 18.59
N ALA A 244 -7.99 -6.19 18.83
CA ALA A 244 -8.93 -5.34 18.12
C ALA A 244 -8.26 -4.19 17.38
N VAL A 245 -8.88 -3.82 16.27
CA VAL A 245 -8.56 -2.61 15.50
C VAL A 245 -9.62 -1.55 15.85
N PRO A 246 -9.23 -0.28 16.05
CA PRO A 246 -10.17 0.76 16.44
C PRO A 246 -11.33 0.96 15.44
N PRO A 247 -12.56 1.26 15.89
CA PRO A 247 -13.74 1.42 15.04
C PRO A 247 -13.60 2.40 13.86
N GLU A 248 -12.79 3.45 14.02
CA GLU A 248 -12.53 4.51 13.04
C GLU A 248 -11.79 4.03 11.78
N TYR A 249 -11.20 2.83 11.81
CA TYR A 249 -10.60 2.19 10.63
C TYR A 249 -11.65 1.63 9.66
N TRP A 250 -12.93 1.62 10.05
CA TRP A 250 -14.07 1.29 9.18
C TRP A 250 -14.88 2.53 8.83
N SER A 251 -15.39 2.56 7.61
CA SER A 251 -16.39 3.56 7.20
C SER A 251 -17.80 3.03 7.37
N GLU A 252 -18.60 3.74 8.17
CA GLU A 252 -20.02 3.44 8.37
C GLU A 252 -20.93 4.00 7.25
N GLU A 253 -20.39 4.90 6.43
CA GLU A 253 -21.13 5.61 5.39
C GLU A 253 -20.82 5.08 3.98
N TYR A 254 -19.56 4.77 3.69
CA TYR A 254 -19.08 4.49 2.33
C TYR A 254 -18.25 3.21 2.23
N GLN A 255 -18.36 2.52 1.09
CA GLN A 255 -17.46 1.43 0.70
C GLN A 255 -17.18 1.54 -0.80
N TRP A 256 -15.92 1.36 -1.22
CA TRP A 256 -15.65 1.10 -2.63
C TRP A 256 -16.29 -0.21 -3.10
N LEU A 257 -16.77 -0.21 -4.34
CA LEU A 257 -17.40 -1.36 -4.97
C LEU A 257 -16.39 -2.06 -5.90
N PRO A 258 -15.84 -3.23 -5.51
CA PRO A 258 -15.08 -4.05 -6.43
C PRO A 258 -15.99 -4.64 -7.51
N ALA A 259 -15.37 -4.99 -8.65
CA ALA A 259 -15.98 -5.82 -9.67
C ALA A 259 -15.61 -7.29 -9.45
N ASN A 260 -16.56 -8.19 -9.72
CA ASN A 260 -16.39 -9.62 -9.58
C ASN A 260 -15.75 -10.21 -10.84
N LEU A 261 -14.87 -11.19 -10.63
CA LEU A 261 -14.15 -11.92 -11.67
C LEU A 261 -14.40 -13.41 -11.51
N ALA A 262 -14.48 -14.13 -12.62
CA ALA A 262 -14.48 -15.59 -12.65
C ALA A 262 -13.39 -16.11 -13.57
N PHE A 263 -12.77 -17.22 -13.17
CA PHE A 263 -11.77 -17.91 -13.98
C PHE A 263 -12.46 -18.77 -15.04
N GLN A 264 -12.03 -18.62 -16.29
CA GLN A 264 -12.52 -19.39 -17.42
C GLN A 264 -11.81 -20.76 -17.50
N GLU A 265 -12.32 -21.68 -18.33
CA GLU A 265 -11.74 -23.01 -18.52
C GLU A 265 -10.34 -22.98 -19.12
N ASP A 266 -10.05 -22.00 -19.98
CA ASP A 266 -8.72 -21.74 -20.56
C ASP A 266 -7.77 -21.05 -19.57
N GLY A 267 -8.25 -20.79 -18.36
CA GLY A 267 -7.48 -20.16 -17.32
C GLY A 267 -7.35 -18.65 -17.44
N THR A 268 -8.10 -17.94 -18.30
CA THR A 268 -8.14 -16.46 -18.27
C THR A 268 -9.15 -15.94 -17.25
N VAL A 269 -9.09 -14.65 -16.90
CA VAL A 269 -10.14 -14.01 -16.10
C VAL A 269 -11.22 -13.39 -16.98
N LYS A 270 -12.43 -13.29 -16.42
CA LYS A 270 -13.53 -12.51 -17.01
C LYS A 270 -14.33 -11.80 -15.95
N PHE A 271 -14.69 -10.54 -16.19
CA PHE A 271 -15.62 -9.84 -15.32
C PHE A 271 -17.00 -10.47 -15.38
N THR A 272 -17.58 -10.72 -14.20
CA THR A 272 -18.95 -11.19 -14.03
C THR A 272 -19.88 -10.08 -13.55
N SER A 273 -19.34 -8.95 -13.08
CA SER A 273 -20.08 -7.72 -12.80
C SER A 273 -19.34 -6.49 -13.35
N TYR A 274 -20.06 -5.39 -13.56
CA TYR A 274 -19.49 -4.16 -14.15
C TYR A 274 -18.37 -3.54 -13.29
N ILE A 275 -17.42 -2.84 -13.91
CA ILE A 275 -16.42 -2.02 -13.23
C ILE A 275 -17.08 -0.71 -12.82
N ASN A 276 -17.00 -0.37 -11.53
CA ASN A 276 -17.59 0.86 -11.03
C ASN A 276 -17.06 2.09 -11.79
N ASN A 277 -17.96 2.99 -12.15
CA ASN A 277 -17.68 4.18 -12.96
C ASN A 277 -17.17 3.92 -14.41
N LEU A 278 -17.30 2.71 -14.96
CA LEU A 278 -16.96 2.40 -16.34
C LEU A 278 -18.14 1.76 -17.09
N HIS A 279 -18.72 2.49 -18.04
CA HIS A 279 -19.94 2.07 -18.75
C HIS A 279 -19.72 0.78 -19.56
N PRO A 280 -20.40 -0.35 -19.22
CA PRO A 280 -20.08 -1.68 -19.79
C PRO A 280 -20.40 -1.84 -21.28
N LYS A 281 -21.44 -1.17 -21.80
CA LYS A 281 -21.76 -1.24 -23.24
C LYS A 281 -21.00 -0.27 -24.13
N LYS A 282 -20.62 0.89 -23.58
CA LYS A 282 -19.84 1.90 -24.30
C LYS A 282 -18.37 1.47 -24.43
N TYR A 283 -17.84 0.77 -23.42
CA TYR A 283 -16.42 0.41 -23.36
C TYR A 283 -16.12 -1.10 -23.27
N PRO A 284 -16.76 -1.98 -24.05
CA PRO A 284 -16.55 -3.43 -23.94
C PRO A 284 -15.11 -3.87 -24.27
N SER A 285 -14.40 -3.12 -25.13
CA SER A 285 -12.98 -3.35 -25.40
C SER A 285 -12.10 -3.06 -24.19
N ILE A 286 -12.38 -1.96 -23.47
CA ILE A 286 -11.62 -1.57 -22.27
C ILE A 286 -11.74 -2.65 -21.18
N TYR A 287 -12.93 -3.23 -20.98
CA TYR A 287 -13.10 -4.37 -20.07
C TYR A 287 -12.19 -5.54 -20.45
N ARG A 288 -12.17 -5.94 -21.73
CA ARG A 288 -11.31 -7.03 -22.22
C ARG A 288 -9.82 -6.72 -22.04
N THR A 289 -9.41 -5.48 -22.24
CA THR A 289 -8.01 -5.08 -22.05
C THR A 289 -7.63 -5.09 -20.57
N ILE A 290 -8.53 -4.69 -19.66
CA ILE A 290 -8.31 -4.78 -18.21
C ILE A 290 -8.26 -6.25 -17.75
N GLU A 291 -9.10 -7.14 -18.30
CA GLU A 291 -9.03 -8.58 -18.04
C GLU A 291 -7.64 -9.15 -18.37
N LYS A 292 -7.08 -8.81 -19.55
CA LYS A 292 -5.71 -9.19 -19.92
C LYS A 292 -4.66 -8.67 -18.93
N LEU A 293 -4.81 -7.42 -18.46
CA LEU A 293 -3.89 -6.84 -17.48
C LEU A 293 -3.98 -7.56 -16.13
N ILE A 294 -5.19 -7.94 -15.69
CA ILE A 294 -5.38 -8.73 -14.46
C ILE A 294 -4.75 -10.12 -14.61
N ASP A 295 -4.90 -10.78 -15.76
CA ASP A 295 -4.24 -12.07 -16.00
C ASP A 295 -2.71 -11.98 -15.89
N VAL A 296 -2.13 -10.84 -16.30
CA VAL A 296 -0.70 -10.53 -16.12
C VAL A 296 -0.33 -10.22 -14.66
N ALA A 297 -1.25 -9.62 -13.89
CA ALA A 297 -1.02 -9.28 -12.49
C ALA A 297 -1.14 -10.49 -11.53
N VAL A 298 -1.94 -11.51 -11.89
CA VAL A 298 -2.18 -12.70 -11.06
C VAL A 298 -0.88 -13.39 -10.61
N PRO A 299 0.08 -13.73 -11.49
CA PRO A 299 1.35 -14.31 -11.08
C PRO A 299 2.20 -13.40 -10.18
N ALA A 300 2.05 -12.08 -10.31
CA ALA A 300 2.75 -11.13 -9.44
C ALA A 300 2.14 -11.12 -8.03
N TRP A 301 0.81 -11.22 -7.91
CA TRP A 301 0.13 -11.43 -6.62
C TRP A 301 0.44 -12.78 -6.00
N ASP A 302 0.50 -13.85 -6.79
CA ASP A 302 0.92 -15.19 -6.34
C ASP A 302 2.31 -15.18 -5.71
N GLN A 303 3.19 -14.32 -6.21
CA GLN A 303 4.57 -14.19 -5.74
C GLN A 303 4.68 -13.26 -4.52
N SER A 304 3.79 -12.29 -4.36
CA SER A 304 3.88 -11.25 -3.32
C SER A 304 3.00 -11.48 -2.08
N LEU A 305 1.93 -12.27 -2.20
CA LEU A 305 0.95 -12.45 -1.12
C LEU A 305 1.25 -13.69 -0.28
N SER A 306 1.36 -13.48 1.03
CA SER A 306 1.51 -14.56 2.03
C SER A 306 0.22 -14.74 2.81
N VAL A 307 -0.25 -15.99 2.93
CA VAL A 307 -1.45 -16.30 3.72
C VAL A 307 -1.08 -16.40 5.20
N HIS A 308 -1.79 -15.65 6.04
CA HIS A 308 -1.69 -15.79 7.48
C HIS A 308 -2.73 -16.81 7.99
N ASP A 309 -2.25 -17.90 8.59
CA ASP A 309 -3.09 -18.96 9.20
C ASP A 309 -2.55 -19.32 10.59
N SER A 310 -3.23 -18.85 11.65
CA SER A 310 -2.77 -19.01 13.03
C SER A 310 -3.00 -20.42 13.61
N ARG A 311 -3.63 -21.36 12.87
CA ARG A 311 -3.96 -22.68 13.42
C ARG A 311 -2.77 -23.60 13.54
N ARG A 312 -1.72 -23.47 12.71
CA ARG A 312 -0.67 -24.49 12.58
C ARG A 312 0.62 -23.89 12.01
N PRO A 313 1.79 -24.06 12.67
CA PRO A 313 3.07 -23.68 12.08
C PRO A 313 3.28 -24.42 10.75
N ALA A 314 3.90 -23.76 9.77
CA ALA A 314 4.13 -24.30 8.41
C ALA A 314 4.75 -25.72 8.43
N SER A 315 5.56 -26.03 9.44
CA SER A 315 6.18 -27.34 9.69
C SER A 315 5.22 -28.50 9.95
N SER A 316 3.92 -28.24 10.18
CA SER A 316 2.93 -29.25 10.61
C SER A 316 1.89 -29.63 9.54
N ARG A 317 2.12 -29.24 8.27
CA ARG A 317 1.27 -29.65 7.12
C ARG A 317 2.12 -30.20 5.96
N PRO A 318 2.15 -31.51 5.72
CA PRO A 318 2.79 -32.08 4.54
C PRO A 318 2.09 -31.71 3.21
N ASP A 319 0.84 -31.24 3.26
CA ASP A 319 0.01 -30.94 2.08
C ASP A 319 -0.08 -29.44 1.70
N ASN A 320 0.42 -28.52 2.55
CA ASN A 320 0.49 -27.11 2.16
C ASN A 320 1.71 -26.89 1.27
N PRO A 321 1.61 -26.15 0.15
CA PRO A 321 2.78 -25.77 -0.61
C PRO A 321 3.73 -24.96 0.30
N PRO A 322 5.05 -25.15 0.20
CA PRO A 322 6.01 -24.31 0.90
C PRO A 322 5.78 -22.84 0.53
N PRO A 323 5.96 -21.92 1.49
CA PRO A 323 5.81 -20.50 1.22
C PRO A 323 6.82 -20.05 0.16
N VAL A 324 6.38 -19.14 -0.72
CA VAL A 324 7.15 -18.70 -1.88
C VAL A 324 8.09 -17.57 -1.49
N GLY A 325 9.31 -17.60 -2.00
CA GLY A 325 10.30 -16.54 -1.76
C GLY A 325 10.94 -16.63 -0.38
N ARG A 326 11.53 -15.51 0.07
CA ARG A 326 12.35 -15.48 1.28
C ARG A 326 11.50 -15.60 2.55
N GLN A 327 11.85 -16.53 3.43
CA GLN A 327 11.12 -16.79 4.68
C GLN A 327 11.88 -16.38 5.94
N HIS A 328 13.19 -16.15 5.82
CA HIS A 328 14.07 -15.82 6.93
C HIS A 328 14.98 -14.65 6.54
N SER A 329 15.38 -13.88 7.55
CA SER A 329 16.39 -12.83 7.39
C SER A 329 17.68 -13.42 6.81
N ARG A 330 18.46 -12.58 6.13
CA ARG A 330 19.81 -12.91 5.67
C ARG A 330 20.82 -13.00 6.81
N PHE A 331 20.42 -12.62 8.02
CA PHE A 331 21.26 -12.55 9.20
C PHE A 331 20.64 -13.38 10.33
N SER A 332 21.43 -14.31 10.86
CA SER A 332 21.10 -14.97 12.12
C SER A 332 21.21 -13.98 13.29
N VAL A 333 20.40 -14.19 14.32
CA VAL A 333 20.53 -13.43 15.57
C VAL A 333 21.92 -13.69 16.18
N PRO A 334 22.71 -12.65 16.50
CA PRO A 334 24.02 -12.79 17.13
C PRO A 334 23.95 -13.52 18.49
N LYS A 335 25.10 -13.99 18.98
CA LYS A 335 25.18 -14.63 20.31
C LYS A 335 25.11 -13.63 21.46
N SER A 336 25.55 -12.41 21.22
CA SER A 336 25.58 -11.29 22.16
C SER A 336 25.20 -10.03 21.39
N GLY A 337 24.46 -9.15 22.03
CA GLY A 337 24.20 -7.78 21.62
C GLY A 337 24.47 -6.79 22.75
N SER A 338 25.16 -7.24 23.81
CA SER A 338 25.54 -6.42 24.97
C SER A 338 26.68 -5.48 24.60
N ASP A 339 26.56 -4.23 25.02
CA ASP A 339 27.58 -3.21 24.85
C ASP A 339 28.91 -3.55 25.54
N ASP A 340 28.92 -4.44 26.54
CA ASP A 340 30.15 -4.90 27.21
C ASP A 340 30.95 -5.95 26.41
N ASP A 341 30.36 -6.50 25.35
CA ASP A 341 31.09 -7.40 24.46
C ASP A 341 31.97 -6.59 23.49
N ASP A 342 33.23 -6.36 23.88
CA ASP A 342 34.22 -5.63 23.08
C ASP A 342 34.45 -6.23 21.67
N THR A 343 34.05 -7.48 21.41
CA THR A 343 34.17 -8.07 20.06
C THR A 343 33.15 -7.51 19.07
N LEU A 344 32.10 -6.85 19.56
CA LEU A 344 31.07 -6.19 18.78
C LEU A 344 31.45 -4.78 18.35
N TRP A 345 32.57 -4.25 18.84
CA TRP A 345 33.01 -2.88 18.64
C TRP A 345 34.39 -2.81 18.01
N GLU A 346 34.71 -1.67 17.41
CA GLU A 346 36.05 -1.47 16.88
C GLU A 346 37.10 -1.41 18.02
N PRO A 347 38.34 -1.90 17.78
CA PRO A 347 39.38 -1.88 18.81
C PRO A 347 39.76 -0.46 19.24
N PHE A 348 40.06 -0.29 20.53
CA PHE A 348 40.49 1.00 21.11
C PHE A 348 41.60 1.68 20.30
N ASN A 349 41.38 2.96 19.99
CA ASN A 349 42.32 3.75 19.20
C ASN A 349 42.45 5.18 19.74
N THR A 350 43.63 5.49 20.31
CA THR A 350 43.93 6.81 20.89
C THR A 350 43.94 7.93 19.86
N ASP A 351 44.40 7.67 18.63
CA ASP A 351 44.49 8.69 17.59
C ASP A 351 43.09 9.09 17.09
N VAL A 352 42.16 8.14 17.08
CA VAL A 352 40.75 8.40 16.79
C VAL A 352 40.13 9.17 17.94
N LEU A 353 40.29 8.72 19.19
CA LEU A 353 39.74 9.40 20.36
C LEU A 353 40.18 10.86 20.43
N ALA A 354 41.47 11.15 20.16
CA ALA A 354 42.01 12.51 20.15
C ALA A 354 41.44 13.43 19.05
N GLN A 355 40.73 12.88 18.04
CA GLN A 355 40.05 13.68 17.01
C GLN A 355 38.65 14.15 17.43
N TYR A 356 38.10 13.60 18.50
CA TYR A 356 36.77 13.90 19.00
C TYR A 356 36.85 14.53 20.39
N ASP A 357 36.18 15.67 20.55
CA ASP A 357 36.05 16.33 21.84
C ASP A 357 34.82 15.76 22.56
N VAL A 358 35.04 14.70 23.35
CA VAL A 358 33.98 13.97 24.07
C VAL A 358 33.92 14.49 25.49
N GLU A 359 32.91 15.31 25.77
CA GLU A 359 32.58 15.76 27.13
C GLU A 359 31.72 14.70 27.83
N LEU A 360 32.11 14.32 29.05
CA LEU A 360 31.33 13.43 29.92
C LEU A 360 30.26 14.24 30.67
N THR A 361 29.07 13.67 30.81
CA THR A 361 27.95 14.27 31.56
C THR A 361 28.18 14.18 33.07
N GLU A 362 27.38 14.91 33.86
CA GLU A 362 27.42 14.77 35.32
C GLU A 362 27.16 13.32 35.76
N ASP A 363 26.21 12.63 35.11
CA ASP A 363 25.89 11.23 35.37
C ASP A 363 27.07 10.30 35.05
N ASP A 364 27.76 10.50 33.91
CA ASP A 364 28.95 9.71 33.55
C ASP A 364 30.06 9.82 34.62
N TRP A 365 30.23 11.02 35.18
CA TRP A 365 31.21 11.26 36.23
C TRP A 365 30.80 10.62 37.57
N ASP A 366 29.50 10.55 37.86
CA ASP A 366 28.99 9.91 39.07
C ASP A 366 29.11 8.38 38.97
N ASP A 367 28.83 7.78 37.80
CA ASP A 367 29.04 6.36 37.53
C ASP A 367 30.52 5.96 37.69
N LEU A 368 31.45 6.79 37.18
CA LEU A 368 32.89 6.58 37.35
C LEU A 368 33.31 6.61 38.82
N LYS A 369 32.74 7.54 39.62
CA LYS A 369 33.03 7.60 41.06
C LYS A 369 32.52 6.35 41.78
N GLU A 370 31.29 5.93 41.50
CA GLU A 370 30.71 4.72 42.10
C GLU A 370 31.55 3.48 41.77
N ALA A 371 31.96 3.33 40.51
CA ALA A 371 32.82 2.22 40.07
C ALA A 371 34.20 2.21 40.77
N ARG A 372 34.84 3.38 40.92
CA ARG A 372 36.13 3.54 41.65
C ARG A 372 35.98 3.20 43.14
N GLU A 373 34.87 3.63 43.77
CA GLU A 373 34.55 3.31 45.17
C GLU A 373 34.35 1.80 45.38
N ASP A 374 33.60 1.14 44.49
CA ASP A 374 33.34 -0.31 44.54
C ASP A 374 34.60 -1.16 44.27
N ALA A 375 35.52 -0.67 43.42
CA ALA A 375 36.82 -1.29 43.18
C ALA A 375 37.77 -1.22 44.40
N GLY A 376 37.38 -0.52 45.47
CA GLY A 376 38.18 -0.39 46.68
C GLY A 376 39.34 0.59 46.54
N GLU A 377 39.29 1.50 45.55
CA GLU A 377 40.25 2.58 45.36
C GLU A 377 40.01 3.73 46.39
N THR A 378 39.89 3.36 47.67
CA THR A 378 39.71 4.31 48.78
C THR A 378 41.05 4.76 49.35
N SER A 379 41.82 5.52 48.55
CA SER A 379 42.81 6.50 49.01
C SER A 379 43.35 7.21 47.77
N ILE A 380 43.24 8.54 47.65
CA ILE A 380 44.20 9.48 48.26
C ILE A 380 43.48 10.83 48.46
N GLU A 381 43.72 11.45 49.62
CA GLU A 381 43.45 12.86 49.89
C GLU A 381 43.68 13.71 48.63
N LYS A 382 42.71 14.54 48.20
CA LYS A 382 42.84 15.54 47.13
C LYS A 382 44.30 15.84 46.78
N SER A 383 44.86 15.12 45.81
CA SER A 383 46.17 15.50 45.28
C SER A 383 45.95 16.83 44.59
N GLU A 384 46.85 17.78 44.83
CA GLU A 384 46.80 19.15 44.29
C GLU A 384 46.92 19.22 42.74
N ASP A 385 46.77 18.10 42.04
CA ASP A 385 46.75 17.97 40.59
C ASP A 385 45.32 17.68 40.11
N GLU A 386 44.43 18.69 40.21
CA GLU A 386 43.11 18.71 39.54
C GLU A 386 43.24 18.72 37.98
N GLU A 387 44.46 18.70 37.44
CA GLU A 387 44.78 18.81 35.99
C GLU A 387 44.81 17.46 35.23
N ASN A 388 44.50 16.30 35.82
CA ASN A 388 44.74 15.01 35.13
C ASN A 388 43.67 13.91 35.28
N ASP A 389 42.50 14.19 35.86
CA ASP A 389 41.41 13.18 35.95
C ASP A 389 40.78 12.92 34.57
N GLU A 390 40.79 13.91 33.67
CA GLU A 390 40.30 13.75 32.29
C GLU A 390 41.13 12.79 31.42
N ASP A 391 42.38 12.53 31.82
CA ASP A 391 43.34 11.65 31.15
C ASP A 391 43.46 10.26 31.81
N ALA A 392 42.67 10.00 32.85
CA ALA A 392 42.61 8.70 33.50
C ALA A 392 42.19 7.58 32.50
N ASP A 393 42.68 6.36 32.72
CA ASP A 393 42.44 5.24 31.80
C ASP A 393 40.95 4.89 31.68
N ASP A 394 40.22 4.91 32.79
CA ASP A 394 38.78 4.67 32.87
C ASP A 394 37.95 5.78 32.21
N VAL A 395 38.36 7.05 32.36
CA VAL A 395 37.76 8.18 31.65
C VAL A 395 37.96 8.05 30.14
N ARG A 396 39.17 7.69 29.70
CA ARG A 396 39.46 7.45 28.28
C ARG A 396 38.69 6.26 27.72
N GLU A 397 38.54 5.19 28.50
CA GLU A 397 37.73 4.04 28.13
C GLU A 397 36.25 4.43 27.98
N LEU A 398 35.69 5.20 28.92
CA LEU A 398 34.30 5.66 28.85
C LEU A 398 34.06 6.59 27.66
N LYS A 399 34.95 7.57 27.44
CA LYS A 399 34.91 8.45 26.25
C LYS A 399 34.97 7.63 24.96
N TRP A 400 35.81 6.59 24.91
CA TRP A 400 35.87 5.67 23.78
C TRP A 400 34.57 4.91 23.56
N LYS A 401 33.95 4.37 24.62
CA LYS A 401 32.66 3.66 24.53
C LYS A 401 31.55 4.50 23.90
N LYS A 402 31.57 5.83 24.07
CA LYS A 402 30.59 6.76 23.47
C LYS A 402 30.79 7.04 21.98
N ILE A 403 31.99 6.80 21.43
CA ILE A 403 32.30 7.15 20.02
C ILE A 403 32.74 5.96 19.15
N ARG A 404 33.03 4.80 19.75
CA ARG A 404 33.51 3.61 19.01
C ARG A 404 32.46 3.15 18.00
N ASP A 405 32.91 2.80 16.81
CA ASP A 405 32.02 2.28 15.77
C ASP A 405 31.63 0.81 16.03
N PRO A 406 30.39 0.41 15.66
CA PRO A 406 29.96 -0.98 15.75
C PRO A 406 30.61 -1.83 14.64
N VAL A 407 30.92 -3.08 14.97
CA VAL A 407 31.22 -4.13 13.98
C VAL A 407 29.90 -4.74 13.53
N PHE A 408 29.48 -4.41 12.31
CA PHE A 408 28.25 -4.97 11.74
C PHE A 408 28.40 -6.47 11.45
N PRO A 409 27.38 -7.29 11.74
CA PRO A 409 27.38 -8.72 11.41
C PRO A 409 27.40 -8.93 9.90
N GLU A 410 28.05 -9.99 9.43
CA GLU A 410 28.03 -10.41 8.02
C GLU A 410 26.84 -11.34 7.75
N PRO A 411 26.32 -11.39 6.50
CA PRO A 411 25.19 -12.25 6.18
C PRO A 411 25.58 -13.73 6.30
N ASP A 412 24.57 -14.57 6.55
CA ASP A 412 24.74 -16.02 6.66
C ASP A 412 25.20 -16.64 5.33
N ASN A 413 25.72 -17.87 5.39
CA ASN A 413 26.21 -18.57 4.19
C ASN A 413 25.10 -19.07 3.25
N GLU A 414 23.88 -19.24 3.77
CA GLU A 414 22.76 -19.84 3.03
C GLU A 414 22.00 -18.77 2.22
N THR A 415 21.89 -19.01 0.91
CA THR A 415 21.24 -18.10 -0.03
C THR A 415 20.11 -18.75 -0.82
N GLU A 416 19.83 -20.05 -0.65
CA GLU A 416 18.84 -20.72 -1.49
C GLU A 416 17.42 -20.27 -1.11
N VAL A 417 16.83 -19.45 -1.99
CA VAL A 417 15.45 -19.01 -1.87
C VAL A 417 14.62 -19.67 -2.96
N ASP A 418 13.55 -20.35 -2.55
CA ASP A 418 12.63 -20.98 -3.47
C ASP A 418 11.56 -19.99 -3.96
N TYR A 419 11.83 -19.35 -5.10
CA TYR A 419 10.89 -18.48 -5.78
C TYR A 419 9.89 -19.24 -6.68
N LEU A 420 9.74 -20.56 -6.57
CA LEU A 420 8.76 -21.30 -7.36
C LEU A 420 7.39 -21.27 -6.68
N CYS A 421 6.46 -20.53 -7.28
CA CYS A 421 5.05 -20.62 -6.90
C CYS A 421 4.44 -21.95 -7.37
N ARG A 422 3.92 -22.74 -6.42
CA ARG A 422 3.36 -24.08 -6.66
C ARG A 422 1.83 -24.11 -6.68
N GLU A 423 1.18 -23.10 -6.13
CA GLU A 423 -0.27 -22.96 -6.10
C GLU A 423 -0.62 -21.52 -6.43
N SER A 424 -1.42 -21.32 -7.48
CA SER A 424 -1.89 -19.99 -7.87
C SER A 424 -3.20 -19.64 -7.16
N ILE A 425 -3.44 -18.35 -6.88
CA ILE A 425 -4.76 -17.83 -6.49
C ILE A 425 -5.84 -18.21 -7.51
N ARG A 426 -5.46 -18.42 -8.77
CA ARG A 426 -6.33 -18.92 -9.84
C ARG A 426 -6.88 -20.31 -9.53
N GLU A 427 -6.03 -21.20 -9.04
CA GLU A 427 -6.39 -22.57 -8.71
C GLU A 427 -7.16 -22.60 -7.39
N ARG A 428 -6.65 -21.87 -6.39
CA ARG A 428 -7.21 -21.82 -5.03
C ARG A 428 -8.62 -21.21 -4.98
N PHE A 429 -8.88 -20.19 -5.79
CA PHE A 429 -10.16 -19.47 -5.81
C PHE A 429 -10.93 -19.66 -7.12
N LYS A 430 -10.71 -20.79 -7.81
CA LYS A 430 -11.38 -21.12 -9.08
C LYS A 430 -12.91 -20.99 -9.01
N ASP A 431 -13.51 -21.52 -7.93
CA ASP A 431 -14.97 -21.61 -7.78
C ASP A 431 -15.62 -20.33 -7.23
N SER A 432 -14.89 -19.57 -6.40
CA SER A 432 -15.38 -18.32 -5.81
C SER A 432 -15.10 -17.10 -6.68
N GLY A 433 -14.08 -17.19 -7.54
CA GLY A 433 -13.56 -16.06 -8.29
C GLY A 433 -12.88 -15.03 -7.40
N LEU A 434 -12.53 -13.88 -7.98
CA LEU A 434 -11.88 -12.76 -7.29
C LEU A 434 -12.80 -11.52 -7.27
N GLN A 435 -12.44 -10.55 -6.43
CA GLN A 435 -13.02 -9.21 -6.44
C GLN A 435 -11.87 -8.22 -6.61
N VAL A 436 -11.96 -7.32 -7.60
CA VAL A 436 -10.91 -6.34 -7.92
C VAL A 436 -11.51 -4.96 -8.09
N ILE A 437 -10.88 -3.96 -7.48
CA ILE A 437 -11.17 -2.55 -7.72
C ILE A 437 -10.19 -2.03 -8.79
N VAL A 438 -10.70 -1.27 -9.74
CA VAL A 438 -9.92 -0.70 -10.85
C VAL A 438 -9.88 0.82 -10.75
N LYS A 439 -8.70 1.40 -10.89
CA LYS A 439 -8.49 2.84 -11.11
C LYS A 439 -7.62 3.08 -12.34
N MET A 440 -8.00 4.04 -13.15
CA MET A 440 -7.23 4.55 -14.28
C MET A 440 -7.12 6.06 -14.12
N ALA A 441 -5.91 6.58 -14.04
CA ALA A 441 -5.69 8.01 -13.82
C ALA A 441 -4.51 8.53 -14.66
N THR A 442 -4.61 9.80 -15.05
CA THR A 442 -3.51 10.55 -15.65
C THR A 442 -3.14 11.72 -14.76
N ILE A 443 -1.83 11.88 -14.52
CA ILE A 443 -1.28 13.07 -13.89
C ILE A 443 -0.76 13.96 -15.02
N GLU A 444 -1.27 15.18 -15.11
CA GLU A 444 -0.95 16.16 -16.14
C GLU A 444 -0.25 17.36 -15.47
N LEU A 445 0.94 17.69 -15.96
CA LEU A 445 1.72 18.85 -15.53
C LEU A 445 1.84 19.84 -16.69
N THR A 446 1.72 21.12 -16.38
CA THR A 446 1.85 22.21 -17.35
C THR A 446 2.97 23.15 -16.92
N PRO A 447 3.49 24.02 -17.82
CA PRO A 447 4.46 25.06 -17.44
C PRO A 447 4.01 25.93 -16.26
N GLU A 448 2.70 26.14 -16.09
CA GLU A 448 2.10 26.91 -15.00
C GLU A 448 1.97 26.10 -13.70
N LYS A 449 1.89 24.77 -13.81
CA LYS A 449 1.73 23.80 -12.72
C LYS A 449 2.79 22.69 -12.85
N PRO A 450 4.09 23.01 -12.76
CA PRO A 450 5.17 22.13 -13.22
C PRO A 450 5.58 21.04 -12.22
N ASP A 451 5.11 21.11 -10.98
CA ASP A 451 5.51 20.22 -9.89
C ASP A 451 4.33 19.37 -9.38
N PHE A 452 4.60 18.10 -9.11
CA PHE A 452 3.74 17.19 -8.37
C PHE A 452 4.34 16.93 -6.97
N PRO A 453 3.60 17.22 -5.89
CA PRO A 453 4.14 17.13 -4.53
C PRO A 453 4.34 15.67 -4.09
N MET A 454 5.09 15.51 -3.01
CA MET A 454 5.23 14.22 -2.33
C MET A 454 3.87 13.75 -1.81
N GLY A 455 3.56 12.47 -1.98
CA GLY A 455 2.36 11.88 -1.38
C GLY A 455 2.53 11.62 0.12
N GLY A 456 1.40 11.54 0.83
CA GLY A 456 1.39 11.03 2.21
C GLY A 456 1.60 9.53 2.24
N TRP A 457 2.12 9.03 3.37
CA TRP A 457 2.19 7.60 3.62
C TRP A 457 0.78 7.03 3.80
N HIS A 458 0.46 5.95 3.10
CA HIS A 458 -0.84 5.28 3.22
C HIS A 458 -0.77 3.80 2.84
N VAL A 459 -1.77 3.05 3.29
CA VAL A 459 -2.17 1.76 2.72
C VAL A 459 -3.46 1.95 1.92
N GLU A 460 -3.79 1.01 1.06
CA GLU A 460 -4.94 1.12 0.17
C GLU A 460 -6.24 0.75 0.88
N GLY A 461 -7.19 1.67 0.82
CA GLY A 461 -8.53 1.51 1.35
C GLY A 461 -8.66 1.45 2.88
N GLN A 462 -9.90 1.29 3.33
CA GLN A 462 -10.28 1.12 4.74
C GLN A 462 -10.58 -0.36 5.05
N MET A 463 -10.78 -0.72 6.32
CA MET A 463 -10.97 -2.11 6.75
C MET A 463 -12.22 -2.79 6.16
N ASN A 464 -13.25 -2.03 5.76
CA ASN A 464 -14.42 -2.55 5.06
C ASN A 464 -14.15 -2.93 3.60
N GLU A 465 -13.05 -2.47 3.01
CA GLU A 465 -12.68 -2.71 1.61
C GLU A 465 -11.77 -3.92 1.45
N ARG A 466 -11.10 -4.38 2.52
CA ARG A 466 -10.35 -5.65 2.56
C ARG A 466 -9.33 -5.82 1.42
N ILE A 467 -8.71 -4.72 0.99
CA ILE A 467 -7.71 -4.73 -0.08
C ILE A 467 -6.45 -5.43 0.44
N CYS A 468 -6.15 -6.63 -0.02
CA CYS A 468 -4.99 -7.40 0.44
C CYS A 468 -3.75 -7.24 -0.44
N GLY A 469 -3.92 -6.84 -1.69
CA GLY A 469 -2.83 -6.70 -2.65
C GLY A 469 -3.07 -5.59 -3.64
N THR A 470 -1.98 -4.96 -4.06
CA THR A 470 -1.96 -3.88 -5.04
C THR A 470 -1.15 -4.33 -6.24
N ALA A 471 -1.61 -4.00 -7.44
CA ALA A 471 -0.82 -4.03 -8.67
C ALA A 471 -0.96 -2.69 -9.40
N LEU A 472 0.16 -2.02 -9.64
CA LEU A 472 0.26 -0.76 -10.35
C LEU A 472 0.96 -0.99 -11.69
N PHE A 473 0.33 -0.54 -12.76
CA PHE A 473 0.95 -0.53 -14.09
C PHE A 473 1.15 0.92 -14.55
N TYR A 474 2.41 1.31 -14.71
CA TYR A 474 2.79 2.64 -15.21
C TYR A 474 2.80 2.62 -16.73
N LEU A 475 1.67 3.02 -17.33
CA LEU A 475 1.39 2.87 -18.75
C LEU A 475 2.40 3.64 -19.62
N ASP A 476 2.48 4.96 -19.45
CA ASP A 476 3.44 5.83 -20.12
C ASP A 476 3.66 7.15 -19.36
N SER A 477 4.84 7.72 -19.56
CA SER A 477 5.29 8.97 -18.94
C SER A 477 6.03 9.82 -19.97
N GLU A 478 5.68 11.08 -20.10
CA GLU A 478 6.32 12.03 -21.02
C GLU A 478 6.70 13.31 -20.30
N ASN A 479 7.92 13.80 -20.55
CA ASN A 479 8.42 15.08 -20.04
C ASN A 479 8.33 15.26 -18.49
N VAL A 480 8.46 14.18 -17.72
CA VAL A 480 8.47 14.21 -16.24
C VAL A 480 9.71 13.54 -15.66
N THR A 481 10.26 14.07 -14.57
CA THR A 481 11.43 13.47 -13.89
C THR A 481 11.08 12.07 -13.36
N PRO A 482 12.08 11.18 -13.18
CA PRO A 482 11.86 9.89 -12.53
C PRO A 482 11.16 10.02 -11.18
N SER A 483 10.38 9.02 -10.83
CA SER A 483 9.61 8.97 -9.59
C SER A 483 9.59 7.55 -9.03
N HIS A 484 9.36 7.44 -7.73
CA HIS A 484 9.52 6.21 -6.97
C HIS A 484 8.34 6.02 -6.01
N LEU A 485 8.07 4.77 -5.67
CA LEU A 485 7.29 4.41 -4.49
C LEU A 485 8.25 4.02 -3.39
N SER A 486 8.19 4.73 -2.27
CA SER A 486 8.90 4.37 -1.04
C SER A 486 8.02 3.47 -0.19
N PHE A 487 8.63 2.52 0.50
CA PHE A 487 7.96 1.50 1.28
C PHE A 487 8.53 1.43 2.70
N ARG A 488 7.64 1.27 3.68
CA ARG A 488 7.96 0.95 5.07
C ARG A 488 6.94 -0.05 5.61
N MET A 489 7.32 -0.78 6.65
CA MET A 489 6.48 -1.78 7.32
C MET A 489 6.57 -1.63 8.82
N GLN A 490 5.47 -1.94 9.51
CA GLN A 490 5.53 -2.11 10.95
C GLN A 490 6.39 -3.32 11.27
N THR A 491 7.14 -3.20 12.35
CA THR A 491 7.89 -4.32 12.94
C THR A 491 7.13 -4.86 14.13
N THR A 492 7.41 -6.10 14.50
CA THR A 492 6.90 -6.65 15.77
C THR A 492 7.42 -5.80 16.93
N TYR A 493 6.54 -5.43 17.86
CA TYR A 493 6.95 -4.75 19.10
C TYR A 493 7.62 -5.72 20.08
N ASP A 494 7.29 -7.01 19.97
CA ASP A 494 7.94 -8.10 20.69
C ASP A 494 9.30 -8.36 20.02
N GLN A 495 10.36 -8.03 20.75
CA GLN A 495 11.76 -8.18 20.36
C GLN A 495 12.51 -9.13 21.30
N ASP A 496 11.82 -10.14 21.86
CA ASP A 496 12.39 -11.11 22.80
C ASP A 496 13.74 -11.69 22.32
N GLU A 497 13.86 -12.03 21.03
CA GLU A 497 15.11 -12.58 20.46
C GLU A 497 16.30 -11.62 20.63
N LEU A 498 16.08 -10.31 20.46
CA LEU A 498 17.13 -9.28 20.59
C LEU A 498 17.34 -8.87 22.05
N GLN A 499 16.26 -8.78 22.84
CA GLN A 499 16.34 -8.44 24.25
C GLN A 499 17.11 -9.52 25.04
N ASN A 500 16.96 -10.80 24.70
CA ASN A 500 17.66 -11.90 25.37
C ASN A 500 19.18 -11.93 25.15
N ILE A 501 19.68 -11.18 24.15
CA ILE A 501 21.13 -11.08 23.88
C ILE A 501 21.71 -9.74 24.32
N ALA A 502 20.88 -8.77 24.68
CA ALA A 502 21.28 -7.49 25.26
C ALA A 502 21.50 -7.62 26.78
N GLY A 503 22.40 -6.82 27.33
CA GLY A 503 22.45 -6.60 28.78
C GLY A 503 21.42 -5.55 29.20
N GLN A 504 21.25 -5.37 30.52
CA GLN A 504 20.43 -4.27 31.05
C GLN A 504 21.06 -2.95 30.64
N ASP A 505 20.29 -2.10 29.93
CA ASP A 505 20.74 -0.82 29.38
C ASP A 505 21.97 -0.91 28.46
N GLN A 506 22.21 -2.10 27.89
CA GLN A 506 23.35 -2.40 27.02
C GLN A 506 22.87 -2.85 25.64
N TYR A 507 22.29 -1.93 24.88
CA TYR A 507 21.73 -2.18 23.55
C TYR A 507 22.16 -1.16 22.48
N SER A 508 23.13 -0.28 22.77
CA SER A 508 23.65 0.73 21.82
C SER A 508 24.20 0.09 20.54
N TRP A 509 24.83 -1.08 20.67
CA TRP A 509 25.30 -1.85 19.52
C TRP A 509 24.12 -2.30 18.63
N LEU A 510 23.07 -2.84 19.25
CA LEU A 510 21.86 -3.28 18.54
C LEU A 510 21.20 -2.10 17.83
N GLU A 511 21.05 -0.97 18.50
CA GLU A 511 20.47 0.24 17.90
C GLU A 511 21.23 0.69 16.65
N SER A 512 22.56 0.60 16.69
CA SER A 512 23.42 0.92 15.56
C SER A 512 23.31 -0.10 14.41
N VAL A 513 23.18 -1.39 14.72
CA VAL A 513 23.07 -2.47 13.72
C VAL A 513 21.69 -2.48 13.04
N TYR A 514 20.63 -2.22 13.80
CA TYR A 514 19.23 -2.24 13.33
C TYR A 514 18.72 -0.87 12.90
N GLY A 515 19.42 0.21 13.27
CA GLY A 515 19.18 1.57 12.78
C GLY A 515 17.94 2.22 13.39
N THR A 516 17.63 1.88 14.63
CA THR A 516 16.50 2.42 15.39
C THR A 516 16.80 2.33 16.87
N GLU A 517 16.29 3.26 17.67
CA GLU A 517 16.34 3.12 19.12
C GLU A 517 15.45 1.98 19.57
N LEU A 518 15.88 1.26 20.60
CA LEU A 518 15.13 0.12 21.15
C LEU A 518 14.36 0.50 22.41
N ARG A 519 14.42 1.79 22.75
CA ARG A 519 13.63 2.46 23.77
C ARG A 519 12.87 3.62 23.13
N TYR A 520 11.55 3.56 23.10
CA TYR A 520 10.65 4.64 22.63
C TYR A 520 10.56 4.91 21.13
N ALA A 521 11.47 4.43 20.27
CA ALA A 521 11.26 4.61 18.83
C ALA A 521 10.10 3.75 18.31
N ALA A 522 9.47 4.24 17.26
CA ALA A 522 8.37 3.55 16.60
C ALA A 522 8.81 2.19 16.03
N CYS A 523 7.97 1.17 16.20
CA CYS A 523 8.07 -0.16 15.60
C CYS A 523 7.81 -0.10 14.09
N LEU A 524 8.71 0.57 13.38
CA LEU A 524 8.55 0.96 11.99
C LEU A 524 9.91 0.97 11.29
N GLN A 525 10.00 0.29 10.14
CA GLN A 525 11.24 0.22 9.37
C GLN A 525 11.03 0.60 7.91
N ASN A 526 11.88 1.50 7.40
CA ASN A 526 11.91 1.89 6.00
C ASN A 526 12.67 0.84 5.17
N TYR A 527 12.03 0.31 4.14
CA TYR A 527 12.58 -0.76 3.28
C TYR A 527 13.24 -0.22 2.00
N GLY A 528 13.11 1.07 1.74
CA GLY A 528 13.64 1.72 0.54
C GLY A 528 12.56 2.08 -0.47
N SER A 529 12.94 2.15 -1.75
CA SER A 529 12.01 2.57 -2.81
C SER A 529 12.26 1.84 -4.12
N ALA A 530 11.21 1.69 -4.92
CA ALA A 530 11.26 1.15 -6.27
C ALA A 530 10.94 2.23 -7.30
N GLU A 531 11.72 2.31 -8.38
CA GLU A 531 11.42 3.24 -9.47
C GLU A 531 10.15 2.82 -10.19
N THR A 532 9.34 3.80 -10.56
CA THR A 532 7.99 3.61 -11.14
C THR A 532 7.94 4.11 -12.58
N ARG A 533 8.88 3.61 -13.38
CA ARG A 533 9.10 3.95 -14.79
C ARG A 533 8.01 3.41 -15.72
N GLN A 534 7.91 3.99 -16.92
CA GLN A 534 7.00 3.53 -17.96
C GLN A 534 7.20 2.04 -18.29
N GLY A 535 6.10 1.33 -18.51
CA GLY A 535 6.05 -0.10 -18.83
C GLY A 535 6.18 -1.02 -17.63
N ARG A 536 6.45 -0.47 -16.43
CA ARG A 536 6.63 -1.28 -15.22
C ARG A 536 5.30 -1.67 -14.59
N LEU A 537 5.15 -2.97 -14.35
CA LEU A 537 4.21 -3.53 -13.39
C LEU A 537 4.90 -3.63 -12.02
N LEU A 538 4.23 -3.17 -10.97
CA LEU A 538 4.66 -3.28 -9.58
C LEU A 538 3.53 -3.88 -8.75
N ALA A 539 3.74 -5.01 -8.09
CA ALA A 539 2.76 -5.65 -7.22
C ALA A 539 3.32 -5.84 -5.81
N PHE A 540 2.48 -5.62 -4.80
CA PHE A 540 2.88 -5.73 -3.40
C PHE A 540 1.67 -5.99 -2.49
N PRO A 541 1.86 -6.70 -1.37
CA PRO A 541 0.81 -6.87 -0.36
C PRO A 541 0.47 -5.53 0.30
N ASN A 542 -0.80 -5.36 0.68
CA ASN A 542 -1.28 -4.13 1.32
C ASN A 542 -0.87 -4.01 2.81
N VAL A 543 0.22 -4.67 3.19
CA VAL A 543 0.92 -4.50 4.47
C VAL A 543 2.03 -3.44 4.37
N PHE A 544 2.45 -3.09 3.15
CA PHE A 544 3.41 -2.03 2.92
C PHE A 544 2.74 -0.66 2.98
N HIS A 545 3.12 0.15 3.97
CA HIS A 545 2.84 1.57 3.98
C HIS A 545 3.72 2.22 2.91
N HIS A 546 3.11 2.96 1.99
CA HIS A 546 3.84 3.48 0.84
C HIS A 546 3.51 4.95 0.56
N ARG A 547 4.47 5.63 -0.08
CA ARG A 547 4.30 7.02 -0.55
C ARG A 547 4.96 7.21 -1.91
N VAL A 548 4.37 8.08 -2.73
CA VAL A 548 4.93 8.50 -4.01
C VAL A 548 5.92 9.66 -3.81
N SER A 549 7.08 9.57 -4.45
CA SER A 549 8.07 10.64 -4.47
C SER A 549 7.56 11.84 -5.28
N PRO A 550 7.96 13.07 -4.95
CA PRO A 550 7.66 14.23 -5.79
C PRO A 550 8.32 14.06 -7.17
N PHE A 551 7.75 14.70 -8.19
CA PHE A 551 8.32 14.79 -9.53
C PHE A 551 7.86 16.06 -10.22
N LYS A 552 8.55 16.46 -11.29
CA LYS A 552 8.28 17.71 -12.01
C LYS A 552 8.54 17.57 -13.50
N LEU A 553 8.23 18.60 -14.26
CA LEU A 553 8.58 18.67 -15.68
C LEU A 553 10.10 18.58 -15.90
N GLN A 554 10.53 17.79 -16.88
CA GLN A 554 11.95 17.75 -17.31
C GLN A 554 12.31 19.00 -18.12
N ASP A 555 11.49 19.32 -19.12
CA ASP A 555 11.49 20.58 -19.87
C ASP A 555 10.31 21.43 -19.36
N PRO A 556 10.56 22.45 -18.50
CA PRO A 556 9.51 23.27 -17.92
C PRO A 556 8.70 24.09 -18.93
N THR A 557 9.12 24.13 -20.21
CA THR A 557 8.43 24.89 -21.26
C THR A 557 7.34 24.11 -21.98
N LYS A 558 7.25 22.79 -21.72
CA LYS A 558 6.29 21.89 -22.37
C LYS A 558 5.45 21.18 -21.32
N PRO A 559 4.20 20.82 -21.66
CA PRO A 559 3.43 19.94 -20.79
C PRO A 559 4.10 18.56 -20.68
N GLY A 560 3.72 17.82 -19.66
CA GLY A 560 4.17 16.45 -19.42
C GLY A 560 3.10 15.67 -18.68
N HIS A 561 3.15 14.35 -18.78
CA HIS A 561 2.13 13.51 -18.16
C HIS A 561 2.71 12.22 -17.62
N ARG A 562 1.89 11.58 -16.78
CA ARG A 562 2.13 10.25 -16.25
C ARG A 562 0.82 9.49 -16.09
N ARG A 563 0.67 8.40 -16.83
CA ARG A 563 -0.55 7.57 -16.86
C ARG A 563 -0.30 6.25 -16.15
N PHE A 564 -1.24 5.85 -15.31
CA PHE A 564 -1.13 4.58 -14.59
C PHE A 564 -2.49 3.94 -14.32
N ILE A 565 -2.46 2.62 -14.12
CA ILE A 565 -3.60 1.79 -13.74
C ILE A 565 -3.28 1.18 -12.39
N ALA A 566 -4.22 1.26 -11.45
CA ALA A 566 -4.17 0.53 -10.19
C ALA A 566 -5.24 -0.55 -10.17
N LEU A 567 -4.82 -1.75 -9.76
CA LEU A 567 -5.67 -2.90 -9.50
C LEU A 567 -5.50 -3.27 -8.03
N TRP A 568 -6.60 -3.26 -7.29
CA TRP A 568 -6.59 -3.65 -5.88
C TRP A 568 -7.37 -4.94 -5.71
N LEU A 569 -6.67 -5.98 -5.27
CA LEU A 569 -7.23 -7.29 -4.99
C LEU A 569 -7.85 -7.30 -3.59
N ILE A 570 -9.13 -7.63 -3.52
CA ILE A 570 -9.82 -7.86 -2.25
C ILE A 570 -9.51 -9.27 -1.76
N ASP A 571 -9.28 -9.43 -0.45
CA ASP A 571 -9.03 -10.74 0.18
C ASP A 571 -10.12 -11.76 -0.23
N PRO A 572 -9.78 -12.78 -1.05
CA PRO A 572 -10.77 -13.72 -1.56
C PRO A 572 -11.36 -14.64 -0.48
N HIS A 573 -10.79 -14.65 0.73
CA HIS A 573 -11.35 -15.39 1.87
C HIS A 573 -12.64 -14.79 2.43
N GLN A 574 -12.91 -13.50 2.20
CA GLN A 574 -14.12 -12.82 2.65
C GLN A 574 -14.74 -12.01 1.51
N ARG A 575 -15.90 -12.45 1.02
CA ARG A 575 -16.67 -11.69 0.02
C ARG A 575 -17.19 -10.38 0.62
N ILE A 576 -16.98 -9.26 -0.06
CA ILE A 576 -17.57 -7.95 0.28
C ILE A 576 -18.62 -7.53 -0.76
N ILE A 577 -19.41 -6.49 -0.43
CA ILE A 577 -20.42 -5.95 -1.35
C ILE A 577 -19.73 -5.46 -2.61
N SER A 578 -20.19 -5.91 -3.78
CA SER A 578 -19.61 -5.61 -5.09
C SER A 578 -20.60 -4.93 -6.01
N THR A 579 -20.13 -4.54 -7.19
CA THR A 579 -21.00 -4.17 -8.32
C THR A 579 -21.92 -5.30 -8.77
N GLY A 580 -21.65 -6.56 -8.40
CA GLY A 580 -22.59 -7.68 -8.59
C GLY A 580 -23.84 -7.58 -7.71
N ASN A 581 -23.75 -6.86 -6.59
CA ASN A 581 -24.84 -6.64 -5.64
C ASN A 581 -25.52 -5.29 -5.83
N VAL A 582 -24.77 -4.28 -6.26
CA VAL A 582 -25.20 -2.88 -6.39
C VAL A 582 -25.34 -2.53 -7.87
N PRO A 583 -26.55 -2.28 -8.38
CA PRO A 583 -26.73 -1.88 -9.77
C PRO A 583 -26.10 -0.51 -10.04
N PRO A 584 -25.84 -0.16 -11.32
CA PRO A 584 -25.36 1.16 -11.68
C PRO A 584 -26.21 2.26 -11.04
N GLN A 585 -25.52 3.22 -10.40
CA GLN A 585 -26.13 4.29 -9.64
C GLN A 585 -26.27 5.58 -10.46
N GLN A 586 -25.72 5.59 -11.66
CA GLN A 586 -25.75 6.70 -12.62
C GLN A 586 -27.18 6.95 -13.11
N GLN A 587 -27.74 8.12 -12.79
CA GLN A 587 -29.08 8.50 -13.25
C GLN A 587 -29.15 8.66 -14.77
N ASP A 588 -28.10 9.18 -15.39
CA ASP A 588 -27.95 9.35 -16.83
C ASP A 588 -27.93 8.00 -17.56
N TRP A 589 -27.18 7.01 -17.06
CA TRP A 589 -27.17 5.65 -17.66
C TRP A 589 -28.56 5.01 -17.61
N TRP A 590 -29.27 5.18 -16.48
CA TRP A 590 -30.64 4.70 -16.35
C TRP A 590 -31.59 5.44 -17.31
N ALA A 591 -31.49 6.77 -17.40
CA ALA A 591 -32.34 7.58 -18.26
C ALA A 591 -32.14 7.23 -19.74
N GLU A 592 -30.89 7.08 -20.18
CA GLU A 592 -30.56 6.66 -21.55
C GLU A 592 -31.16 5.27 -21.85
N ALA A 593 -31.06 4.32 -20.92
CA ALA A 593 -31.60 2.97 -21.12
C ALA A 593 -33.14 2.92 -21.15
N VAL A 594 -33.82 3.79 -20.40
CA VAL A 594 -35.30 3.82 -20.33
C VAL A 594 -35.92 4.65 -21.43
N PHE A 595 -35.31 5.79 -21.79
CA PHE A 595 -35.90 6.79 -22.68
C PHE A 595 -35.18 6.91 -24.04
N GLY A 596 -33.99 6.33 -24.20
CA GLY A 596 -33.17 6.37 -25.42
C GLY A 596 -32.11 7.49 -25.42
N GLY A 597 -31.16 7.43 -26.36
CA GLY A 597 -29.98 8.31 -26.43
C GLY A 597 -30.22 9.81 -26.69
N ASP A 598 -31.45 10.22 -27.03
CA ASP A 598 -31.86 11.63 -27.14
C ASP A 598 -32.43 12.18 -25.81
N ALA A 599 -32.39 11.39 -24.72
CA ALA A 599 -32.88 11.77 -23.41
C ALA A 599 -31.94 12.77 -22.72
N ASN A 600 -31.99 14.02 -23.18
CA ASN A 600 -31.35 15.12 -22.50
C ASN A 600 -32.12 15.36 -21.19
N THR A 601 -31.47 15.24 -20.02
CA THR A 601 -32.13 15.50 -18.71
C THR A 601 -32.61 16.95 -18.57
N GLY A 602 -32.23 17.84 -19.49
CA GLY A 602 -32.71 19.22 -19.62
C GLY A 602 -33.90 19.43 -20.59
N ASP A 603 -34.19 18.49 -21.51
CA ASP A 603 -35.33 18.55 -22.44
C ASP A 603 -36.33 17.42 -22.14
N MET A 604 -36.60 17.21 -20.85
CA MET A 604 -37.67 16.31 -20.43
C MET A 604 -38.99 16.75 -21.10
N PRO A 605 -39.75 15.83 -21.72
CA PRO A 605 -41.00 16.17 -22.38
C PRO A 605 -41.91 16.99 -21.45
N PRO A 606 -42.67 17.98 -21.95
CA PRO A 606 -43.52 18.84 -21.14
C PRO A 606 -44.41 18.06 -20.15
N GLU A 607 -44.79 16.84 -20.50
CA GLU A 607 -45.59 15.95 -19.66
C GLU A 607 -44.88 15.49 -18.38
N ILE A 608 -43.54 15.35 -18.39
CA ILE A 608 -42.76 15.04 -17.18
C ILE A 608 -42.49 16.30 -16.37
N LEU A 609 -42.28 17.45 -17.03
CA LEU A 609 -42.17 18.75 -16.35
C LEU A 609 -43.48 19.16 -15.65
N GLU A 610 -44.64 18.88 -16.24
CA GLU A 610 -45.95 19.05 -15.60
C GLU A 610 -46.11 18.15 -14.36
N LEU A 611 -45.68 16.88 -14.45
CA LEU A 611 -45.71 15.95 -13.31
C LEU A 611 -44.77 16.39 -12.16
N LEU A 612 -43.63 17.00 -12.49
CA LEU A 612 -42.71 17.60 -11.51
C LEU A 612 -43.29 18.88 -10.89
N ALA A 613 -44.04 19.68 -11.66
CA ALA A 613 -44.65 20.94 -11.19
C ALA A 613 -45.85 20.73 -10.24
N GLU A 614 -46.58 19.62 -10.35
CA GLU A 614 -47.71 19.30 -9.46
C GLU A 614 -47.29 18.90 -8.03
N HIS A 615 -46.01 18.56 -7.78
CA HIS A 615 -45.55 17.99 -6.50
C HIS A 615 -44.45 18.79 -5.77
N VAL A 616 -44.10 20.00 -6.23
CA VAL A 616 -43.23 20.94 -5.50
C VAL A 616 -44.09 22.01 -4.82
N PRO A 617 -43.88 22.37 -3.53
CA PRO A 617 -44.56 23.51 -2.92
C PRO A 617 -44.11 24.80 -3.61
N ALA A 618 -45.07 25.45 -4.28
CA ALA A 618 -44.86 26.60 -5.15
C ALA A 618 -43.99 27.73 -4.56
N LYS A 619 -43.02 28.21 -5.34
CA LYS A 619 -42.70 29.64 -5.40
C LYS A 619 -43.14 30.18 -6.75
N LYS A 620 -44.18 31.03 -6.72
CA LYS A 620 -44.69 31.77 -7.87
C LYS A 620 -43.58 32.62 -8.49
N SER A 621 -43.50 32.64 -9.83
CA SER A 621 -43.14 33.84 -10.61
C SER A 621 -43.54 33.70 -12.09
N GLN A 622 -44.48 34.59 -12.45
CA GLN A 622 -44.75 35.29 -13.73
C GLN A 622 -44.68 34.58 -15.10
N LYS A 623 -45.83 34.69 -15.78
CA LYS A 623 -46.07 34.55 -17.22
C LYS A 623 -45.08 35.32 -18.10
N GLN A 624 -44.72 34.72 -19.24
CA GLN A 624 -44.66 35.43 -20.53
C GLN A 624 -45.17 34.51 -21.65
N ASP A 625 -46.12 35.04 -22.42
CA ASP A 625 -46.69 34.43 -23.62
C ASP A 625 -45.71 34.58 -24.81
N GLY A 626 -45.65 33.58 -25.69
CA GLY A 626 -44.90 33.62 -26.93
C GLY A 626 -45.15 32.41 -27.82
N ASP A 627 -45.95 32.61 -28.87
CA ASP A 627 -46.41 31.66 -29.89
C ASP A 627 -45.30 31.21 -30.87
N GLY A 628 -45.43 29.98 -31.40
CA GLY A 628 -44.85 29.60 -32.70
C GLY A 628 -44.06 28.28 -32.75
N GLY A 629 -44.69 27.20 -33.25
CA GLY A 629 -43.96 26.13 -33.95
C GLY A 629 -44.40 24.70 -33.64
N GLN A 630 -45.29 24.15 -34.48
CA GLN A 630 -45.63 22.72 -34.50
C GLN A 630 -44.39 21.82 -34.70
N LYS A 631 -44.08 20.99 -33.70
CA LYS A 631 -43.46 19.66 -33.92
C LYS A 631 -44.44 18.62 -33.39
N ALA A 632 -44.86 17.70 -34.26
CA ALA A 632 -45.72 16.58 -33.91
C ALA A 632 -45.06 15.75 -32.81
N GLY A 633 -45.61 15.85 -31.59
CA GLY A 633 -45.14 15.13 -30.42
C GLY A 633 -45.24 13.62 -30.62
N ARG A 634 -44.10 12.94 -30.57
CA ARG A 634 -44.07 11.51 -30.30
C ARG A 634 -44.53 11.32 -28.86
N LYS A 635 -45.79 10.93 -28.67
CA LYS A 635 -46.29 10.51 -27.36
C LYS A 635 -45.46 9.32 -26.86
N LEU A 636 -44.94 9.43 -25.65
CA LEU A 636 -44.34 8.31 -24.93
C LEU A 636 -45.34 7.13 -24.87
N PRO A 637 -44.89 5.88 -25.04
CA PRO A 637 -45.73 4.69 -24.85
C PRO A 637 -46.43 4.72 -23.49
N THR A 638 -47.70 4.31 -23.46
CA THR A 638 -48.57 4.34 -22.28
C THR A 638 -47.94 3.65 -21.07
N GLU A 639 -47.16 2.59 -21.30
CA GLU A 639 -46.45 1.82 -20.27
C GLU A 639 -45.39 2.66 -19.53
N ILE A 640 -44.70 3.58 -20.22
CA ILE A 640 -43.69 4.47 -19.64
C ILE A 640 -44.38 5.57 -18.83
N MET A 641 -45.46 6.14 -19.35
CA MET A 641 -46.28 7.09 -18.59
C MET A 641 -46.90 6.45 -17.34
N GLU A 642 -47.32 5.20 -17.40
CA GLU A 642 -47.81 4.45 -16.24
C GLU A 642 -46.70 4.12 -15.24
N MET A 643 -45.48 3.81 -15.69
CA MET A 643 -44.32 3.62 -14.80
C MET A 643 -43.94 4.91 -14.05
N VAL A 644 -43.88 6.03 -14.76
CA VAL A 644 -43.56 7.35 -14.18
C VAL A 644 -44.67 7.80 -13.22
N LYS A 645 -45.94 7.59 -13.59
CA LYS A 645 -47.11 7.89 -12.72
C LYS A 645 -47.21 6.97 -11.50
N LYS A 646 -46.78 5.71 -11.59
CA LYS A 646 -46.91 4.73 -10.51
C LYS A 646 -45.78 4.81 -9.49
N ASN A 647 -44.57 5.19 -9.91
CA ASN A 647 -43.38 5.15 -9.06
C ASN A 647 -42.95 6.51 -8.49
N GLY A 648 -43.29 7.64 -9.14
CA GLY A 648 -42.93 8.99 -8.69
C GLY A 648 -41.42 9.25 -8.69
N VAL A 649 -40.94 10.22 -9.48
CA VAL A 649 -39.53 10.64 -9.53
C VAL A 649 -38.57 9.50 -9.96
N ALA A 650 -37.34 9.83 -10.35
CA ALA A 650 -36.30 8.84 -10.64
C ALA A 650 -36.24 7.77 -9.53
N PRO A 651 -36.00 6.48 -9.87
CA PRO A 651 -35.90 5.42 -8.88
C PRO A 651 -34.96 5.80 -7.72
N GLN A 652 -35.39 5.51 -6.49
CA GLN A 652 -34.54 5.73 -5.31
C GLN A 652 -33.18 5.03 -5.49
N GLY A 653 -32.12 5.64 -4.98
CA GLY A 653 -30.75 5.09 -5.04
C GLY A 653 -29.93 5.48 -6.28
N LEU A 654 -30.55 6.11 -7.28
CA LEU A 654 -29.80 6.76 -8.37
C LEU A 654 -29.22 8.12 -7.93
N MET A 655 -28.18 8.58 -8.61
CA MET A 655 -27.46 9.82 -8.36
C MET A 655 -27.18 10.56 -9.66
N THR A 656 -27.38 11.88 -9.64
CA THR A 656 -26.82 12.77 -10.67
C THR A 656 -25.30 12.82 -10.56
N ALA A 657 -24.62 13.28 -11.62
CA ALA A 657 -23.17 13.51 -11.57
C ALA A 657 -22.78 14.49 -10.46
N GLU A 658 -23.56 15.55 -10.25
CA GLU A 658 -23.35 16.53 -9.18
C GLU A 658 -23.49 15.90 -7.79
N GLU A 659 -24.53 15.07 -7.56
CA GLU A 659 -24.71 14.37 -6.29
C GLU A 659 -23.57 13.37 -6.03
N ALA A 660 -23.14 12.65 -7.06
CA ALA A 660 -22.01 11.74 -6.97
C ALA A 660 -20.71 12.47 -6.62
N ARG A 661 -20.44 13.65 -7.21
CA ARG A 661 -19.29 14.51 -6.86
C ARG A 661 -19.34 14.96 -5.41
N HIS A 662 -20.52 15.37 -4.92
CA HIS A 662 -20.69 15.76 -3.51
C HIS A 662 -20.40 14.60 -2.54
N HIS A 663 -20.88 13.39 -2.85
CA HIS A 663 -20.54 12.21 -2.06
C HIS A 663 -19.06 11.84 -2.15
N ARG A 664 -18.44 11.98 -3.33
CA ARG A 664 -17.00 11.80 -3.49
C ARG A 664 -16.21 12.76 -2.60
N GLU A 665 -16.56 14.04 -2.56
CA GLU A 665 -15.89 15.01 -1.70
C GLU A 665 -15.98 14.63 -0.21
N LYS A 666 -17.14 14.15 0.23
CA LYS A 666 -17.30 13.62 1.60
C LYS A 666 -16.43 12.39 1.84
N LEU A 667 -16.44 11.44 0.92
CA LEU A 667 -15.59 10.24 0.98
C LEU A 667 -14.10 10.62 1.03
N MET A 668 -13.66 11.61 0.24
CA MET A 668 -12.27 12.10 0.29
C MET A 668 -11.89 12.75 1.62
N LYS A 669 -12.84 13.40 2.30
CA LYS A 669 -12.62 13.90 3.67
C LYS A 669 -12.48 12.76 4.68
N VAL A 670 -13.35 11.75 4.59
CA VAL A 670 -13.27 10.54 5.44
C VAL A 670 -11.93 9.84 5.23
N ARG A 671 -11.49 9.69 3.98
CA ARG A 671 -10.20 9.08 3.64
C ARG A 671 -9.00 9.86 4.15
N SER A 672 -8.99 11.18 4.00
CA SER A 672 -7.89 11.99 4.53
C SER A 672 -7.74 11.81 6.04
N ARG A 673 -8.85 11.84 6.79
CA ARG A 673 -8.82 11.60 8.23
C ARG A 673 -8.37 10.19 8.58
N PHE A 674 -8.80 9.18 7.81
CA PHE A 674 -8.32 7.82 7.98
C PHE A 674 -6.81 7.72 7.76
N TYR A 675 -6.27 8.34 6.71
CA TYR A 675 -4.83 8.33 6.45
C TYR A 675 -4.03 9.06 7.53
N GLU A 676 -4.52 10.20 8.03
CA GLU A 676 -3.91 10.91 9.16
C GLU A 676 -3.89 10.05 10.43
N ASN A 677 -5.02 9.43 10.77
CA ASN A 677 -5.12 8.54 11.93
C ASN A 677 -4.25 7.29 11.80
N ALA A 678 -4.23 6.68 10.61
CA ALA A 678 -3.44 5.49 10.34
C ALA A 678 -1.94 5.82 10.35
N ASP A 679 -1.52 6.96 9.78
CA ASP A 679 -0.11 7.40 9.83
C ASP A 679 0.35 7.60 11.28
N SER A 680 -0.47 8.25 12.12
CA SER A 680 -0.19 8.37 13.55
C SER A 680 -0.12 7.01 14.25
N GLY A 681 -1.11 6.14 14.01
CA GLY A 681 -1.15 4.81 14.64
C GLY A 681 -0.02 3.88 14.21
N TRP A 682 0.62 4.16 13.08
CA TRP A 682 1.85 3.49 12.64
C TRP A 682 3.11 3.96 13.39
N GLU A 683 3.04 5.11 14.05
CA GLU A 683 4.14 5.73 14.80
C GLU A 683 3.94 5.62 16.32
N ASP A 684 2.73 5.32 16.79
CA ASP A 684 2.37 5.23 18.22
C ASP A 684 2.79 3.90 18.89
N VAL A 685 3.19 2.87 18.11
CA VAL A 685 3.67 1.60 18.67
C VAL A 685 5.17 1.68 18.82
N GLU A 686 5.67 1.57 20.05
CA GLU A 686 7.09 1.78 20.38
C GLU A 686 7.77 0.48 20.81
N TYR A 687 9.08 0.39 20.60
CA TYR A 687 9.90 -0.64 21.22
C TYR A 687 9.99 -0.42 22.73
N SER A 688 10.01 -1.52 23.48
CA SER A 688 10.13 -1.51 24.93
C SER A 688 11.12 -2.57 25.38
N PHE A 689 12.42 -2.25 25.29
CA PHE A 689 13.43 -3.02 26.02
C PHE A 689 13.27 -2.66 27.51
N CYS A 690 12.62 -3.55 28.27
CA CYS A 690 12.38 -3.35 29.70
C CYS A 690 13.68 -3.37 30.50
N GLU A 691 13.89 -2.33 31.31
CA GLU A 691 14.77 -2.35 32.48
C GLU A 691 14.15 -3.28 33.53
N HIS A 692 14.79 -4.42 33.82
CA HIS A 692 14.37 -5.31 34.91
C HIS A 692 15.47 -5.51 35.93
#